data_AF-K1QDV2-F1
#
_entry.id   AF-K1QDV2-F1
#
_cell.length_a   1.000
_cell.length_b   1.000
_cell.length_c   1.000
_cell.angle_alpha   90.00
_cell.angle_beta   90.00
_cell.angle_gamma   90.00
#
_symmetry.space_group_name_H-M   'P 1'
#
loop_
_entity.id
_entity.type
_entity.pdbx_description
1 polymer ?
#
loop_
_entity_poly.entity_id
_entity_poly.type
_entity_poly.pdbx_seq_one_letter_code
_entity_poly.pdbx_strand_id
1 'polypeptide(L)'
;MDPLMMLQVRWADQQVEKIRRKRGIISTDDIETRAYTDLHFNDPLWNKEWYLHDSRTDTSLPKLDLHVLPVWARGITGKGIVVCVLDDGLEKNHTDIAANYDPYASYDLNDEDDDPQPRYDPTDENKHGTRCAGEIAMVANNNKCGVGIAYNSRIGGVRMLDGRVTDHLEASAIAFNHTYVDVYSASWGPNDDGKTVEGPGPLATKAFEKGITEGRGGKGVIYAWASGNGGRLGDNCDCDGYTGSIYTISINSASQHQHTPWYAEKCASTIASAYSSGAYNDQRIASADLHGRCTTQHTGTSAAAPLAAGIFALVLEANPNLTWRDMQHIITWTAEYSSLKDNPGWRKNGAGFWVNNAFGYGILNAKSMVEVSQNWVTVPEKYICVVGTEGTQINFPQTLRSGQELEIDLQTTGCKGQSNEINFIEHVQIELDMEYTKRGDLAINLTSAMGVRTMILQERPLDSSKDGFHKWKFMSVHSWGEKPAGTWKVKVRDMKGTDNTGTIKSARLIIHGTKEIPHHVTESGGQRVYNDEYNKVKDERDERRKNAVHLEKFIQDRVSVMFEMVSVDLGWMITKVKRGPNVIINVLESGGSLTQDTQMLTFLLNEMTNYRTEINSLKADLKTLGLDIATLKTTNAGLVQQNALLNTTVAGLKTKNEHLEKQLMNNISRLESDIVTVDKSTNTSVLFIQFELQLFQKRFEGSLKNVSLEVEYLKRLFNNATNTHAGCCTSAHAIASNKSLSDLVVRVNNLQSTLNMTSTSVDQIVAQSKDVAFSVMGASGSQFQLSGIVFPKVTTNVGGAYNSSTGIFTAPTQGVYMFSLSDLSINNNTVATPFVLNGIRVGGCTKDNYSVGALFSCQAILVLNVGDQVKTKDFYDGPFHCSTSEFMGWKL
;
A
#
# COMPACT_ATOMS: atom_id res chain seq x y z
N MET A 1 -71.19 -9.04 -52.77
CA MET A 1 -70.14 -8.03 -52.52
C MET A 1 -70.21 -7.68 -51.05
N ASP A 2 -69.14 -7.98 -50.34
CA ASP A 2 -69.02 -8.04 -48.88
C ASP A 2 -68.19 -6.84 -48.41
N PRO A 3 -68.62 -6.02 -47.43
CA PRO A 3 -67.79 -4.97 -46.88
C PRO A 3 -66.86 -5.57 -45.81
N LEU A 4 -65.56 -5.49 -46.12
CA LEU A 4 -64.40 -5.84 -45.30
C LEU A 4 -64.61 -5.64 -43.79
N MET A 5 -64.53 -6.76 -43.06
CA MET A 5 -64.30 -6.82 -41.62
C MET A 5 -63.12 -5.92 -41.23
N MET A 6 -63.37 -4.88 -40.45
CA MET A 6 -62.31 -4.18 -39.71
C MET A 6 -61.80 -5.08 -38.59
N LEU A 7 -60.55 -5.52 -38.72
CA LEU A 7 -59.79 -6.13 -37.62
C LEU A 7 -59.54 -5.07 -36.53
N GLN A 8 -60.21 -5.23 -35.39
CA GLN A 8 -59.98 -4.41 -34.20
C GLN A 8 -58.81 -5.02 -33.40
N VAL A 9 -57.64 -4.37 -33.43
CA VAL A 9 -56.48 -4.76 -32.62
C VAL A 9 -56.82 -4.52 -31.15
N ARG A 10 -57.01 -5.59 -30.37
CA ARG A 10 -57.40 -5.49 -28.95
C ARG A 10 -56.24 -5.17 -27.99
N TRP A 11 -55.00 -5.41 -28.41
CA TRP A 11 -53.78 -5.02 -27.69
C TRP A 11 -52.58 -5.16 -28.63
N ALA A 12 -51.58 -4.31 -28.43
CA ALA A 12 -50.27 -4.39 -29.07
C ALA A 12 -49.21 -3.97 -28.04
N ASP A 13 -48.08 -4.67 -28.04
CA ASP A 13 -46.95 -4.37 -27.17
C ASP A 13 -45.64 -4.54 -27.92
N GLN A 14 -44.71 -3.62 -27.67
CA GLN A 14 -43.45 -3.54 -28.38
C GLN A 14 -42.54 -4.67 -27.91
N GLN A 15 -42.20 -5.58 -28.82
CA GLN A 15 -41.29 -6.67 -28.49
C GLN A 15 -39.87 -6.13 -28.29
N VAL A 16 -39.30 -6.42 -27.13
CA VAL A 16 -37.89 -6.18 -26.84
C VAL A 16 -37.14 -7.51 -27.03
N GLU A 17 -35.96 -7.44 -27.65
CA GLU A 17 -35.11 -8.59 -27.89
C GLU A 17 -34.80 -9.31 -26.57
N LYS A 18 -35.15 -10.60 -26.49
CA LYS A 18 -34.76 -11.46 -25.36
C LYS A 18 -33.55 -12.26 -25.76
N ILE A 19 -32.40 -11.93 -25.19
CA ILE A 19 -31.16 -12.68 -25.35
C ILE A 19 -31.37 -14.08 -24.72
N ARG A 20 -31.25 -15.13 -25.55
CA ARG A 20 -31.29 -16.54 -25.11
C ARG A 20 -30.17 -17.31 -25.79
N ARG A 21 -29.49 -18.18 -25.04
CA ARG A 21 -28.43 -19.07 -25.56
C ARG A 21 -28.80 -20.54 -25.41
N LYS A 22 -28.25 -21.37 -26.29
CA LYS A 22 -28.43 -22.83 -26.33
C LYS A 22 -27.78 -23.44 -25.08
N ARG A 23 -28.49 -24.33 -24.36
CA ARG A 23 -27.97 -25.02 -23.17
C ARG A 23 -26.87 -26.01 -23.59
N GLY A 24 -25.61 -25.67 -23.32
CA GLY A 24 -24.47 -26.58 -23.31
C GLY A 24 -23.98 -26.78 -21.87
N ILE A 25 -23.22 -27.85 -21.63
CA ILE A 25 -22.60 -28.12 -20.32
C ILE A 25 -21.58 -27.01 -20.06
N ILE A 26 -21.86 -26.14 -19.09
CA ILE A 26 -20.94 -25.10 -18.61
C ILE A 26 -20.06 -25.78 -17.55
N SER A 27 -18.74 -25.75 -17.70
CA SER A 27 -17.84 -26.18 -16.62
C SER A 27 -17.90 -25.15 -15.48
N THR A 28 -17.61 -25.58 -14.25
CA THR A 28 -17.55 -24.68 -13.08
C THR A 28 -16.55 -23.54 -13.27
N ASP A 29 -15.43 -23.79 -13.95
CA ASP A 29 -14.41 -22.79 -14.26
C ASP A 29 -14.94 -21.67 -15.17
N ASP A 30 -15.80 -21.99 -16.15
CA ASP A 30 -16.41 -21.00 -17.05
C ASP A 30 -17.46 -20.10 -16.36
N ILE A 31 -18.03 -20.55 -15.23
CA ILE A 31 -18.97 -19.77 -14.41
C ILE A 31 -18.20 -18.78 -13.52
N GLU A 32 -17.14 -19.24 -12.86
CA GLU A 32 -16.28 -18.38 -12.05
C GLU A 32 -15.63 -17.30 -12.91
N THR A 33 -15.07 -17.68 -14.08
CA THR A 33 -14.42 -16.73 -15.01
C THR A 33 -15.36 -15.63 -15.51
N ARG A 34 -16.66 -15.91 -15.67
CA ARG A 34 -17.67 -14.92 -16.06
C ARG A 34 -18.15 -14.04 -14.91
N ALA A 35 -18.17 -14.55 -13.68
CA ALA A 35 -18.50 -13.75 -12.50
C ALA A 35 -17.38 -12.74 -12.16
N TYR A 36 -16.10 -13.11 -12.41
CA TYR A 36 -14.95 -12.22 -12.22
C TYR A 36 -14.94 -10.98 -13.12
N THR A 37 -15.44 -11.10 -14.36
CA THR A 37 -15.45 -9.98 -15.32
C THR A 37 -16.53 -8.93 -15.06
N ASP A 38 -17.50 -9.22 -14.20
CA ASP A 38 -18.64 -8.34 -13.89
C ASP A 38 -18.49 -7.57 -12.56
N LEU A 39 -17.51 -7.90 -11.72
CA LEU A 39 -17.17 -7.15 -10.50
C LEU A 39 -16.35 -5.91 -10.87
N HIS A 40 -17.03 -4.86 -11.32
CA HIS A 40 -16.43 -3.54 -11.53
C HIS A 40 -16.99 -2.54 -10.52
N PHE A 41 -16.12 -2.01 -9.68
CA PHE A 41 -16.44 -0.97 -8.72
C PHE A 41 -16.36 0.41 -9.37
N ASN A 42 -17.28 1.32 -9.03
CA ASN A 42 -17.28 2.68 -9.59
C ASN A 42 -16.26 3.63 -8.92
N ASP A 43 -15.49 3.11 -7.97
CA ASP A 43 -14.58 3.87 -7.11
C ASP A 43 -13.33 4.34 -7.88
N PRO A 44 -12.95 5.63 -7.81
CA PRO A 44 -11.92 6.24 -8.67
C PRO A 44 -10.52 5.59 -8.59
N LEU A 45 -10.16 5.04 -7.45
CA LEU A 45 -8.88 4.38 -7.18
C LEU A 45 -8.93 2.87 -7.42
N TRP A 46 -10.08 2.28 -7.83
CA TRP A 46 -10.18 0.85 -8.11
C TRP A 46 -9.03 0.38 -9.00
N ASN A 47 -8.77 1.05 -10.12
CA ASN A 47 -7.65 0.70 -11.04
C ASN A 47 -6.23 0.98 -10.50
N LYS A 48 -6.09 1.41 -9.25
CA LYS A 48 -4.82 1.59 -8.53
C LYS A 48 -4.60 0.52 -7.45
N GLU A 49 -5.62 -0.27 -7.12
CA GLU A 49 -5.59 -1.33 -6.11
C GLU A 49 -5.09 -2.65 -6.70
N TRP A 50 -3.86 -2.62 -7.21
CA TRP A 50 -3.21 -3.73 -7.91
C TRP A 50 -3.13 -5.01 -7.08
N TYR A 51 -3.11 -4.87 -5.75
CA TYR A 51 -3.07 -5.96 -4.78
C TYR A 51 -4.42 -6.70 -4.62
N LEU A 52 -5.52 -6.18 -5.18
CA LEU A 52 -6.87 -6.78 -5.12
C LEU A 52 -7.35 -7.42 -6.44
N HIS A 53 -6.95 -6.88 -7.61
CA HIS A 53 -7.48 -7.35 -8.90
C HIS A 53 -6.49 -7.32 -10.08
N ASP A 54 -5.19 -7.32 -9.81
CA ASP A 54 -4.11 -7.33 -10.82
C ASP A 54 -4.20 -6.17 -11.84
N SER A 55 -4.27 -4.94 -11.35
CA SER A 55 -4.15 -3.72 -12.16
C SER A 55 -2.68 -3.28 -12.34
N ARG A 56 -1.77 -4.25 -12.45
CA ARG A 56 -0.32 -3.99 -12.46
C ARG A 56 0.10 -3.18 -13.68
N THR A 57 0.98 -2.20 -13.46
CA THR A 57 1.55 -1.36 -14.53
C THR A 57 2.56 -2.12 -15.38
N ASP A 58 3.31 -3.05 -14.79
CA ASP A 58 4.26 -3.91 -15.49
C ASP A 58 3.65 -5.29 -15.79
N THR A 59 3.24 -5.48 -17.05
CA THR A 59 2.65 -6.73 -17.53
C THR A 59 3.62 -7.91 -17.57
N SER A 60 4.93 -7.67 -17.47
CA SER A 60 5.97 -8.72 -17.42
C SER A 60 6.03 -9.46 -16.07
N LEU A 61 5.48 -8.87 -15.02
CA LEU A 61 5.38 -9.52 -13.71
C LEU A 61 4.32 -10.62 -13.71
N PRO A 62 4.41 -11.64 -12.83
CA PRO A 62 3.32 -12.59 -12.58
C PRO A 62 2.04 -11.91 -12.08
N LYS A 63 0.92 -12.66 -12.05
CA LYS A 63 -0.35 -12.16 -11.45
C LYS A 63 -0.10 -11.74 -10.00
N LEU A 64 -0.48 -10.51 -9.66
CA LEU A 64 -0.38 -9.97 -8.30
C LEU A 64 -1.80 -9.79 -7.77
N ASP A 65 -2.18 -10.62 -6.81
CA ASP A 65 -3.55 -10.64 -6.29
C ASP A 65 -3.55 -11.36 -4.94
N LEU A 66 -4.14 -10.74 -3.90
CA LEU A 66 -4.45 -11.41 -2.62
C LEU A 66 -5.64 -12.38 -2.74
N HIS A 67 -6.18 -12.55 -3.95
CA HIS A 67 -7.28 -13.43 -4.34
C HIS A 67 -8.57 -13.09 -3.58
N VAL A 68 -8.88 -11.81 -3.52
CA VAL A 68 -10.06 -11.27 -2.82
C VAL A 68 -11.31 -11.32 -3.70
N LEU A 69 -11.19 -11.09 -5.02
CA LEU A 69 -12.34 -11.12 -5.93
C LEU A 69 -13.18 -12.41 -5.88
N PRO A 70 -12.60 -13.62 -5.82
CA PRO A 70 -13.36 -14.87 -5.63
C PRO A 70 -14.18 -14.92 -4.36
N VAL A 71 -13.72 -14.26 -3.30
CA VAL A 71 -14.43 -14.18 -2.02
C VAL A 71 -15.64 -13.24 -2.16
N TRP A 72 -15.43 -12.07 -2.76
CA TRP A 72 -16.50 -11.10 -3.01
C TRP A 72 -17.56 -11.64 -3.99
N ALA A 73 -17.17 -12.40 -5.01
CA ALA A 73 -18.10 -13.05 -5.94
C ALA A 73 -19.05 -14.04 -5.24
N ARG A 74 -18.65 -14.55 -4.06
CA ARG A 74 -19.47 -15.41 -3.19
C ARG A 74 -20.31 -14.63 -2.17
N GLY A 75 -20.27 -13.30 -2.21
CA GLY A 75 -21.02 -12.41 -1.32
C GLY A 75 -20.42 -12.28 0.09
N ILE A 76 -19.17 -12.70 0.30
CA ILE A 76 -18.44 -12.55 1.56
C ILE A 76 -17.62 -11.26 1.45
N THR A 77 -17.87 -10.30 2.33
CA THR A 77 -17.42 -8.89 2.19
C THR A 77 -16.99 -8.25 3.52
N GLY A 78 -16.87 -9.04 4.58
CA GLY A 78 -16.62 -8.62 5.96
C GLY A 78 -17.88 -8.36 6.79
N LYS A 79 -19.07 -8.71 6.26
CA LYS A 79 -20.33 -8.28 6.86
C LYS A 79 -20.50 -8.86 8.26
N GLY A 80 -20.79 -7.97 9.21
CA GLY A 80 -21.05 -8.35 10.61
C GLY A 80 -19.79 -8.57 11.44
N ILE A 81 -18.61 -8.36 10.87
CA ILE A 81 -17.33 -8.39 11.59
C ILE A 81 -16.92 -6.97 11.97
N VAL A 82 -16.39 -6.82 13.19
CA VAL A 82 -15.93 -5.54 13.73
C VAL A 82 -14.40 -5.52 13.75
N VAL A 83 -13.81 -4.57 13.03
CA VAL A 83 -12.36 -4.35 13.00
C VAL A 83 -12.03 -3.02 13.67
N CYS A 84 -10.95 -2.98 14.45
CA CYS A 84 -10.48 -1.77 15.14
C CYS A 84 -9.01 -1.49 14.79
N VAL A 85 -8.71 -0.25 14.41
CA VAL A 85 -7.34 0.21 14.13
C VAL A 85 -6.78 0.90 15.38
N LEU A 86 -5.71 0.37 15.95
CA LEU A 86 -5.03 0.95 17.12
C LEU A 86 -3.88 1.84 16.63
N ASP A 87 -4.07 3.17 16.58
CA ASP A 87 -3.14 4.05 15.86
C ASP A 87 -3.22 5.54 16.31
N ASP A 88 -2.94 6.48 15.41
CA ASP A 88 -2.98 7.94 15.61
C ASP A 88 -4.38 8.58 15.48
N GLY A 89 -5.40 7.75 15.28
CA GLY A 89 -6.80 8.13 15.17
C GLY A 89 -7.46 7.69 13.87
N LEU A 90 -8.77 7.93 13.76
CA LEU A 90 -9.58 7.57 12.61
C LEU A 90 -10.49 8.73 12.23
N GLU A 91 -10.33 9.25 11.01
CA GLU A 91 -11.22 10.26 10.45
C GLU A 91 -12.61 9.65 10.18
N LYS A 92 -13.41 9.53 11.24
CA LYS A 92 -14.73 8.86 11.22
C LYS A 92 -15.72 9.47 10.24
N ASN A 93 -15.55 10.75 9.91
CA ASN A 93 -16.37 11.50 8.95
C ASN A 93 -15.81 11.48 7.52
N HIS A 94 -14.71 10.77 7.26
CA HIS A 94 -14.22 10.55 5.90
C HIS A 94 -15.34 9.92 5.07
N THR A 95 -15.67 10.50 3.92
CA THR A 95 -16.86 10.11 3.13
C THR A 95 -16.84 8.66 2.65
N ASP A 96 -15.66 8.05 2.63
CA ASP A 96 -15.46 6.65 2.27
C ASP A 96 -15.44 5.68 3.46
N ILE A 97 -15.50 6.19 4.70
CA ILE A 97 -15.43 5.40 5.94
C ILE A 97 -16.72 5.54 6.73
N ALA A 98 -17.36 6.72 6.69
CA ALA A 98 -18.45 7.10 7.58
C ALA A 98 -19.63 6.11 7.64
N ALA A 99 -19.94 5.40 6.54
CA ALA A 99 -21.02 4.40 6.54
C ALA A 99 -20.64 3.11 7.31
N ASN A 100 -19.36 2.76 7.32
CA ASN A 100 -18.81 1.60 8.02
C ASN A 100 -18.32 1.93 9.42
N TYR A 101 -18.12 3.22 9.75
CA TYR A 101 -17.65 3.66 11.05
C TYR A 101 -18.49 3.10 12.20
N ASP A 102 -17.80 2.65 13.25
CA ASP A 102 -18.40 2.10 14.45
C ASP A 102 -17.89 2.76 15.73
N PRO A 103 -18.72 3.56 16.42
CA PRO A 103 -18.32 4.21 17.67
C PRO A 103 -18.05 3.20 18.79
N TYR A 104 -18.69 2.03 18.79
CA TYR A 104 -18.42 1.01 19.82
C TYR A 104 -17.05 0.33 19.67
N ALA A 105 -16.42 0.46 18.50
CA ALA A 105 -15.07 0.00 18.23
C ALA A 105 -14.06 1.15 18.25
N SER A 106 -14.44 2.31 18.79
CA SER A 106 -13.62 3.53 18.75
C SER A 106 -13.50 4.22 20.09
N TYR A 107 -12.36 4.85 20.34
CA TYR A 107 -12.11 5.68 21.53
C TYR A 107 -10.86 6.53 21.34
N ASP A 108 -10.76 7.63 22.06
CA ASP A 108 -9.55 8.43 22.17
C ASP A 108 -8.91 8.22 23.55
N LEU A 109 -7.79 7.49 23.57
CA LEU A 109 -7.04 7.29 24.80
C LEU A 109 -6.02 8.41 25.07
N ASN A 110 -5.72 9.26 24.07
CA ASN A 110 -4.83 10.40 24.26
C ASN A 110 -5.55 11.55 24.99
N ASP A 111 -6.80 11.82 24.63
CA ASP A 111 -7.63 12.89 25.21
C ASP A 111 -8.76 12.37 26.14
N GLU A 112 -8.87 11.05 26.29
CA GLU A 112 -9.81 10.34 27.18
C GLU A 112 -11.31 10.59 26.85
N ASP A 113 -11.69 10.51 25.58
CA ASP A 113 -13.08 10.66 25.14
C ASP A 113 -13.51 9.64 24.05
N ASP A 114 -14.79 9.66 23.66
CA ASP A 114 -15.36 8.69 22.70
C ASP A 114 -15.05 9.03 21.21
N ASP A 115 -14.33 10.12 20.93
CA ASP A 115 -14.10 10.61 19.58
C ASP A 115 -12.66 10.35 19.08
N PRO A 116 -12.42 9.33 18.25
CA PRO A 116 -11.07 9.00 17.77
C PRO A 116 -10.57 9.95 16.66
N GLN A 117 -11.19 11.12 16.45
CA GLN A 117 -10.85 12.02 15.35
C GLN A 117 -9.36 12.39 15.40
N PRO A 118 -8.61 12.26 14.30
CA PRO A 118 -7.22 12.67 14.27
C PRO A 118 -7.11 14.18 14.47
N ARG A 119 -6.10 14.60 15.24
CA ARG A 119 -5.74 16.02 15.33
C ARG A 119 -5.12 16.45 14.00
N TYR A 120 -5.73 17.44 13.35
CA TYR A 120 -5.16 18.06 12.16
C TYR A 120 -4.06 19.06 12.54
N ASP A 121 -2.89 18.87 11.96
CA ASP A 121 -1.72 19.74 12.12
C ASP A 121 -1.13 20.08 10.73
N PRO A 122 -0.26 21.10 10.61
CA PRO A 122 0.31 21.52 9.32
C PRO A 122 1.13 20.46 8.57
N THR A 123 1.56 19.39 9.24
CA THR A 123 2.37 18.30 8.67
C THR A 123 1.53 17.06 8.30
N ASP A 124 0.24 17.05 8.68
CA ASP A 124 -0.67 15.90 8.56
C ASP A 124 -0.01 14.63 9.13
N GLU A 125 0.53 14.69 10.35
CA GLU A 125 1.25 13.56 10.94
C GLU A 125 0.30 12.41 11.30
N ASN A 126 -0.88 12.75 11.84
CA ASN A 126 -1.89 11.80 12.32
C ASN A 126 -2.76 11.17 11.21
N LYS A 127 -2.16 10.85 10.06
CA LYS A 127 -2.87 10.31 8.88
C LYS A 127 -2.88 8.79 8.82
N HIS A 128 -2.11 8.14 9.67
CA HIS A 128 -1.73 6.76 9.52
C HIS A 128 -2.90 5.80 9.79
N GLY A 129 -3.65 6.00 10.89
CA GLY A 129 -4.80 5.19 11.24
C GLY A 129 -5.96 5.30 10.23
N THR A 130 -6.18 6.49 9.67
CA THR A 130 -7.19 6.69 8.60
C THR A 130 -6.83 5.93 7.32
N ARG A 131 -5.55 5.91 6.94
CA ARG A 131 -5.06 5.12 5.80
C ARG A 131 -5.22 3.62 6.05
N CYS A 132 -4.85 3.14 7.23
CA CYS A 132 -5.00 1.73 7.62
C CYS A 132 -6.48 1.30 7.59
N ALA A 133 -7.37 2.10 8.19
CA ALA A 133 -8.80 1.82 8.21
C ALA A 133 -9.41 1.79 6.80
N GLY A 134 -8.92 2.63 5.88
CA GLY A 134 -9.38 2.64 4.51
C GLY A 134 -9.07 1.34 3.75
N GLU A 135 -7.90 0.75 3.96
CA GLU A 135 -7.51 -0.54 3.35
C GLU A 135 -8.43 -1.68 3.78
N ILE A 136 -8.92 -1.60 5.03
CA ILE A 136 -9.82 -2.60 5.59
C ILE A 136 -11.25 -2.40 5.08
N ALA A 137 -11.78 -1.17 5.17
CA ALA A 137 -13.22 -0.94 5.10
C ALA A 137 -13.67 0.36 4.40
N MET A 138 -12.90 0.90 3.43
CA MET A 138 -13.47 1.87 2.48
C MET A 138 -14.73 1.29 1.83
N VAL A 139 -15.76 2.13 1.67
CA VAL A 139 -17.08 1.72 1.20
C VAL A 139 -17.06 1.53 -0.31
N ALA A 140 -17.43 0.33 -0.76
CA ALA A 140 -17.53 0.03 -2.18
C ALA A 140 -18.69 0.77 -2.88
N ASN A 141 -18.50 1.07 -4.16
CA ASN A 141 -19.50 1.60 -5.09
C ASN A 141 -20.09 2.98 -4.72
N ASN A 142 -19.30 3.85 -4.08
CA ASN A 142 -19.76 5.17 -3.65
C ASN A 142 -19.14 6.34 -4.44
N ASN A 143 -18.35 6.07 -5.48
CA ASN A 143 -17.57 7.04 -6.27
C ASN A 143 -16.54 7.83 -5.44
N LYS A 144 -16.05 7.27 -4.32
CA LYS A 144 -15.01 7.84 -3.47
C LYS A 144 -13.85 6.86 -3.37
N CYS A 145 -12.64 7.41 -3.24
CA CYS A 145 -11.36 6.70 -3.19
C CYS A 145 -11.36 5.30 -3.83
N GLY A 146 -11.32 4.23 -3.04
CA GLY A 146 -11.13 2.85 -3.50
C GLY A 146 -12.06 1.90 -2.77
N VAL A 147 -11.66 0.63 -2.62
CA VAL A 147 -12.49 -0.40 -1.98
C VAL A 147 -11.69 -1.11 -0.89
N GLY A 148 -12.19 -1.11 0.34
CA GLY A 148 -11.59 -1.86 1.43
C GLY A 148 -11.72 -3.37 1.19
N ILE A 149 -10.75 -4.18 1.64
CA ILE A 149 -10.80 -5.65 1.50
C ILE A 149 -12.11 -6.22 2.06
N ALA A 150 -12.55 -5.68 3.19
CA ALA A 150 -13.74 -6.07 3.91
C ALA A 150 -14.73 -4.89 3.97
N TYR A 151 -15.09 -4.36 2.80
CA TYR A 151 -15.89 -3.14 2.60
C TYR A 151 -17.29 -3.10 3.22
N ASN A 152 -17.78 -4.19 3.83
CA ASN A 152 -19.01 -4.20 4.63
C ASN A 152 -18.77 -4.51 6.12
N SER A 153 -17.50 -4.54 6.56
CA SER A 153 -17.16 -4.62 7.99
C SER A 153 -17.50 -3.31 8.69
N ARG A 154 -17.73 -3.42 10.00
CA ARG A 154 -17.71 -2.26 10.89
C ARG A 154 -16.26 -1.91 11.19
N ILE A 155 -15.91 -0.63 11.14
CA ILE A 155 -14.54 -0.15 11.36
C ILE A 155 -14.50 0.92 12.45
N GLY A 156 -13.68 0.70 13.46
CA GLY A 156 -13.40 1.68 14.50
C GLY A 156 -11.92 2.03 14.57
N GLY A 157 -11.60 3.02 15.39
CA GLY A 157 -10.23 3.45 15.63
C GLY A 157 -10.01 3.83 17.08
N VAL A 158 -8.88 3.41 17.65
CA VAL A 158 -8.41 3.88 18.95
C VAL A 158 -7.24 4.83 18.73
N ARG A 159 -7.44 6.12 19.05
CA ARG A 159 -6.36 7.13 19.03
C ARG A 159 -5.51 6.96 20.28
N MET A 160 -4.28 6.50 20.10
CA MET A 160 -3.33 6.25 21.19
C MET A 160 -1.89 6.67 20.86
N LEU A 161 -1.54 6.88 19.59
CA LEU A 161 -0.19 7.27 19.16
C LEU A 161 0.07 8.79 19.10
N ASP A 162 -0.96 9.64 19.13
CA ASP A 162 -0.81 11.10 19.10
C ASP A 162 -0.54 11.67 20.50
N GLY A 163 0.48 11.14 21.17
CA GLY A 163 0.81 11.51 22.54
C GLY A 163 1.82 10.57 23.19
N ARG A 164 1.95 10.72 24.51
CA ARG A 164 2.88 9.88 25.28
C ARG A 164 2.29 8.47 25.45
N VAL A 165 2.93 7.49 24.81
CA VAL A 165 2.59 6.08 24.96
C VAL A 165 3.21 5.50 26.24
N THR A 166 2.42 4.73 27.00
CA THR A 166 2.83 4.04 28.24
C THR A 166 2.25 2.63 28.25
N ASP A 167 2.80 1.71 29.04
CA ASP A 167 2.27 0.33 29.19
C ASP A 167 0.77 0.31 29.56
N HIS A 168 0.30 1.27 30.36
CA HIS A 168 -1.13 1.39 30.68
C HIS A 168 -1.96 1.79 29.46
N LEU A 169 -1.47 2.73 28.65
CA LEU A 169 -2.14 3.18 27.42
C LEU A 169 -2.21 2.05 26.39
N GLU A 170 -1.09 1.35 26.18
CA GLU A 170 -1.00 0.19 25.28
C GLU A 170 -1.95 -0.93 25.73
N ALA A 171 -1.94 -1.26 27.04
CA ALA A 171 -2.84 -2.26 27.60
C ALA A 171 -4.32 -1.88 27.42
N SER A 172 -4.65 -0.61 27.61
CA SER A 172 -6.01 -0.10 27.45
C SER A 172 -6.45 -0.18 26.00
N ALA A 173 -5.58 0.16 25.05
CA ALA A 173 -5.84 0.03 23.61
C ALA A 173 -6.04 -1.44 23.20
N ILE A 174 -5.13 -2.34 23.60
CA ILE A 174 -5.17 -3.77 23.27
C ILE A 174 -6.43 -4.46 23.84
N ALA A 175 -6.90 -4.02 25.01
CA ALA A 175 -8.08 -4.56 25.67
C ALA A 175 -9.39 -3.80 25.36
N PHE A 176 -9.34 -2.71 24.60
CA PHE A 176 -10.46 -1.80 24.40
C PHE A 176 -11.65 -2.51 23.74
N ASN A 177 -12.74 -2.77 24.47
CA ASN A 177 -13.91 -3.48 23.97
C ASN A 177 -13.60 -4.82 23.28
N HIS A 178 -12.61 -5.58 23.78
CA HIS A 178 -12.19 -6.88 23.24
C HIS A 178 -13.28 -7.97 23.20
N THR A 179 -14.40 -7.80 23.90
CA THR A 179 -15.57 -8.69 23.78
C THR A 179 -16.49 -8.35 22.61
N TYR A 180 -16.35 -7.16 22.03
CA TYR A 180 -17.11 -6.64 20.89
C TYR A 180 -16.29 -6.64 19.59
N VAL A 181 -15.02 -6.22 19.65
CA VAL A 181 -14.12 -6.18 18.49
C VAL A 181 -13.64 -7.59 18.14
N ASP A 182 -13.69 -7.95 16.86
CA ASP A 182 -13.23 -9.24 16.37
C ASP A 182 -11.73 -9.23 16.03
N VAL A 183 -11.28 -8.16 15.35
CA VAL A 183 -9.92 -8.03 14.84
C VAL A 183 -9.36 -6.66 15.23
N TYR A 184 -8.17 -6.63 15.83
CA TYR A 184 -7.38 -5.40 15.92
C TYR A 184 -6.28 -5.41 14.88
N SER A 185 -6.06 -4.26 14.26
CA SER A 185 -4.92 -3.98 13.40
C SER A 185 -4.03 -2.95 14.08
N ALA A 186 -2.76 -3.28 14.25
CA ALA A 186 -1.77 -2.40 14.84
C ALA A 186 -0.47 -2.43 14.04
N SER A 187 0.15 -1.26 13.91
CA SER A 187 1.34 -1.07 13.08
C SER A 187 2.42 -0.26 13.82
N TRP A 188 2.47 -0.45 15.14
CA TRP A 188 3.40 0.19 16.08
C TRP A 188 4.13 -0.85 16.92
N GLY A 189 5.23 -0.43 17.53
CA GLY A 189 6.11 -1.25 18.36
C GLY A 189 7.27 -0.39 18.87
N PRO A 190 8.37 -0.99 19.31
CA PRO A 190 9.59 -0.27 19.63
C PRO A 190 10.14 0.52 18.44
N ASN A 191 11.13 1.36 18.69
CA ASN A 191 11.81 2.06 17.59
C ASN A 191 12.54 1.08 16.68
N ASP A 192 12.21 1.12 15.39
CA ASP A 192 12.81 0.35 14.29
C ASP A 192 14.25 0.82 13.93
N ASP A 193 15.09 1.08 14.93
CA ASP A 193 16.39 1.73 14.77
C ASP A 193 17.57 0.78 14.58
N GLY A 194 17.32 -0.54 14.57
CA GLY A 194 18.35 -1.56 14.51
C GLY A 194 19.09 -1.78 15.82
N LYS A 195 18.58 -1.27 16.95
CA LYS A 195 19.26 -1.29 18.27
C LYS A 195 18.36 -1.66 19.42
N THR A 196 17.11 -1.23 19.36
CA THR A 196 16.13 -1.37 20.44
C THR A 196 15.79 -2.84 20.67
N VAL A 197 15.59 -3.23 21.93
CA VAL A 197 15.01 -4.52 22.32
C VAL A 197 14.00 -4.21 23.40
N GLU A 198 12.73 -4.32 23.06
CA GLU A 198 11.62 -3.92 23.91
C GLU A 198 10.37 -4.69 23.48
N GLY A 199 9.43 -4.86 24.41
CA GLY A 199 8.17 -5.55 24.15
C GLY A 199 7.09 -5.07 25.11
N PRO A 200 5.90 -5.69 25.06
CA PRO A 200 4.79 -5.30 25.93
C PRO A 200 5.19 -5.36 27.40
N GLY A 201 4.86 -4.31 28.14
CA GLY A 201 4.98 -4.30 29.59
C GLY A 201 4.02 -5.30 30.24
N PRO A 202 4.04 -5.39 31.59
CA PRO A 202 3.18 -6.32 32.31
C PRO A 202 1.68 -6.12 32.05
N LEU A 203 1.22 -4.87 31.88
CA LEU A 203 -0.19 -4.60 31.63
C LEU A 203 -0.57 -4.95 30.19
N ALA A 204 0.23 -4.56 29.20
CA ALA A 204 -0.02 -4.88 27.80
C ALA A 204 0.01 -6.40 27.56
N THR A 205 0.92 -7.12 28.23
CA THR A 205 0.96 -8.60 28.21
C THR A 205 -0.34 -9.19 28.75
N LYS A 206 -0.86 -8.66 29.86
CA LYS A 206 -2.15 -9.09 30.44
C LYS A 206 -3.34 -8.75 29.55
N ALA A 207 -3.28 -7.62 28.84
CA ALA A 207 -4.31 -7.23 27.87
C ALA A 207 -4.40 -8.23 26.71
N PHE A 208 -3.27 -8.66 26.15
CA PHE A 208 -3.27 -9.74 25.14
C PHE A 208 -3.82 -11.05 25.68
N GLU A 209 -3.38 -11.48 26.88
CA GLU A 209 -3.90 -12.70 27.52
C GLU A 209 -5.42 -12.63 27.73
N LYS A 210 -5.94 -11.47 28.11
CA LYS A 210 -7.38 -11.25 28.25
C LYS A 210 -8.09 -11.30 26.90
N GLY A 211 -7.56 -10.63 25.88
CA GLY A 211 -8.13 -10.62 24.54
C GLY A 211 -8.25 -12.01 23.91
N ILE A 212 -7.21 -12.85 24.04
CA ILE A 212 -7.20 -14.21 23.50
C ILE A 212 -8.02 -15.22 24.34
N THR A 213 -8.36 -14.89 25.59
CA THR A 213 -9.15 -15.79 26.48
C THR A 213 -10.62 -15.41 26.61
N GLU A 214 -10.95 -14.13 26.66
CA GLU A 214 -12.32 -13.63 26.89
C GLU A 214 -12.97 -13.10 25.61
N GLY A 215 -12.16 -12.59 24.69
CA GLY A 215 -12.65 -11.95 23.47
C GLY A 215 -13.43 -12.89 22.55
N ARG A 216 -14.34 -12.32 21.78
CA ARG A 216 -15.21 -13.05 20.83
C ARG A 216 -15.93 -14.24 21.48
N GLY A 217 -16.38 -14.08 22.73
CA GLY A 217 -17.06 -15.13 23.49
C GLY A 217 -16.16 -16.32 23.84
N GLY A 218 -14.88 -16.06 24.14
CA GLY A 218 -13.90 -17.08 24.48
C GLY A 218 -13.16 -17.72 23.29
N LYS A 219 -13.45 -17.28 22.06
CA LYS A 219 -12.71 -17.70 20.85
C LYS A 219 -11.36 -16.99 20.72
N GLY A 220 -11.22 -15.85 21.40
CA GLY A 220 -10.06 -14.99 21.36
C GLY A 220 -10.08 -14.02 20.18
N VAL A 221 -9.72 -12.78 20.47
CA VAL A 221 -9.47 -11.71 19.50
C VAL A 221 -8.37 -12.09 18.51
N ILE A 222 -8.48 -11.60 17.27
CA ILE A 222 -7.40 -11.67 16.27
C ILE A 222 -6.59 -10.37 16.31
N TYR A 223 -5.29 -10.45 16.59
CA TYR A 223 -4.39 -9.29 16.58
C TYR A 223 -3.49 -9.33 15.33
N ALA A 224 -3.79 -8.54 14.31
CA ALA A 224 -2.94 -8.35 13.13
C ALA A 224 -1.88 -7.28 13.43
N TRP A 225 -0.60 -7.62 13.26
CA TRP A 225 0.51 -6.74 13.64
C TRP A 225 1.52 -6.58 12.50
N ALA A 226 1.94 -5.35 12.22
CA ALA A 226 3.02 -5.11 11.25
C ALA A 226 4.36 -5.54 11.81
N SER A 227 5.21 -6.16 10.98
CA SER A 227 6.50 -6.71 11.44
C SER A 227 7.66 -5.70 11.59
N GLY A 228 7.43 -4.38 11.47
CA GLY A 228 8.48 -3.36 11.58
C GLY A 228 9.10 -2.90 10.24
N ASN A 229 9.72 -1.72 10.25
CA ASN A 229 10.27 -1.00 9.08
C ASN A 229 11.80 -0.73 9.17
N GLY A 230 12.50 -1.37 10.10
CA GLY A 230 13.93 -1.19 10.40
C GLY A 230 14.89 -1.96 9.50
N GLY A 231 14.41 -2.58 8.42
CA GLY A 231 15.21 -3.47 7.56
C GLY A 231 16.50 -2.84 7.00
N ARG A 232 16.46 -1.55 6.61
CA ARG A 232 17.64 -0.81 6.13
C ARG A 232 18.67 -0.52 7.23
N LEU A 233 18.21 -0.46 8.47
CA LEU A 233 19.03 -0.23 9.65
C LEU A 233 19.59 -1.55 10.23
N GLY A 234 19.27 -2.68 9.61
CA GLY A 234 19.73 -4.00 10.03
C GLY A 234 18.94 -4.54 11.22
N ASP A 235 17.70 -4.09 11.41
CA ASP A 235 16.87 -4.55 12.52
C ASP A 235 16.34 -5.98 12.33
N ASN A 236 15.77 -6.52 13.40
CA ASN A 236 15.18 -7.84 13.45
C ASN A 236 13.96 -7.83 14.37
N CYS A 237 12.80 -8.16 13.81
CA CYS A 237 11.54 -8.15 14.53
C CYS A 237 11.41 -9.15 15.70
N ASP A 238 12.31 -10.13 15.88
CA ASP A 238 12.36 -10.90 17.13
C ASP A 238 12.98 -10.09 18.30
N CYS A 239 13.45 -8.86 18.06
CA CYS A 239 13.80 -7.86 19.09
C CYS A 239 12.62 -6.94 19.45
N ASP A 240 11.50 -7.06 18.75
CA ASP A 240 10.23 -6.45 19.10
C ASP A 240 9.31 -7.52 19.75
N GLY A 241 8.97 -7.31 21.01
CA GLY A 241 8.14 -8.25 21.77
C GLY A 241 6.66 -8.24 21.40
N TYR A 242 6.17 -7.24 20.64
CA TYR A 242 4.81 -7.22 20.11
C TYR A 242 4.70 -8.18 18.91
N THR A 243 5.61 -8.07 17.95
CA THR A 243 5.66 -8.99 16.80
C THR A 243 6.20 -10.38 17.17
N GLY A 244 7.10 -10.45 18.15
CA GLY A 244 7.59 -11.69 18.76
C GLY A 244 6.61 -12.39 19.71
N SER A 245 5.40 -11.84 19.90
CA SER A 245 4.35 -12.43 20.73
C SER A 245 3.67 -13.60 20.00
N ILE A 246 3.30 -14.65 20.74
CA ILE A 246 2.48 -15.75 20.17
C ILE A 246 1.03 -15.31 19.91
N TYR A 247 0.59 -14.22 20.54
CA TYR A 247 -0.80 -13.73 20.49
C TYR A 247 -1.06 -12.84 19.28
N THR A 248 -0.01 -12.32 18.65
CA THR A 248 -0.09 -11.48 17.45
C THR A 248 0.17 -12.31 16.21
N ILE A 249 -0.47 -11.90 15.12
CA ILE A 249 -0.25 -12.43 13.78
C ILE A 249 0.65 -11.41 13.07
N SER A 250 1.97 -11.64 13.13
CA SER A 250 2.98 -10.75 12.56
C SER A 250 3.01 -10.87 11.03
N ILE A 251 2.69 -9.77 10.35
CA ILE A 251 2.57 -9.66 8.89
C ILE A 251 3.68 -8.77 8.34
N ASN A 252 4.45 -9.33 7.42
CA ASN A 252 5.47 -8.60 6.69
C ASN A 252 5.00 -8.21 5.28
N SER A 253 5.86 -7.56 4.51
CA SER A 253 5.55 -7.03 3.19
C SER A 253 6.25 -7.77 2.05
N ALA A 254 5.53 -7.91 0.94
CA ALA A 254 6.09 -8.17 -0.38
C ALA A 254 5.82 -6.99 -1.30
N SER A 255 6.80 -6.63 -2.13
CA SER A 255 6.60 -5.59 -3.14
C SER A 255 5.82 -6.10 -4.36
N GLN A 256 5.47 -5.18 -5.27
CA GLN A 256 4.91 -5.51 -6.58
C GLN A 256 5.79 -6.51 -7.36
N HIS A 257 7.11 -6.43 -7.20
CA HIS A 257 8.06 -7.36 -7.81
C HIS A 257 8.16 -8.70 -7.06
N GLN A 258 7.29 -8.97 -6.07
CA GLN A 258 7.34 -10.18 -5.23
C GLN A 258 8.68 -10.34 -4.51
N HIS A 259 9.34 -9.23 -4.18
CA HIS A 259 10.59 -9.20 -3.43
C HIS A 259 10.41 -8.61 -2.04
N THR A 260 11.36 -8.88 -1.14
CA THR A 260 11.39 -8.26 0.18
C THR A 260 11.70 -6.77 0.01
N PRO A 261 10.83 -5.85 0.48
CA PRO A 261 11.11 -4.42 0.46
C PRO A 261 12.32 -4.04 1.32
N TRP A 262 12.93 -2.90 1.04
CA TRP A 262 14.14 -2.44 1.73
C TRP A 262 13.92 -2.10 3.22
N TYR A 263 12.69 -1.80 3.62
CA TYR A 263 12.30 -1.49 5.00
C TYR A 263 11.89 -2.74 5.79
N ALA A 264 11.53 -3.84 5.12
CA ALA A 264 10.97 -5.02 5.79
C ALA A 264 12.01 -5.72 6.69
N GLU A 265 11.66 -5.89 7.96
CA GLU A 265 12.47 -6.64 8.94
C GLU A 265 12.31 -8.14 8.77
N LYS A 266 13.35 -8.91 9.10
CA LYS A 266 13.37 -10.37 8.91
C LYS A 266 13.53 -11.04 10.26
N CYS A 267 12.58 -11.88 10.64
CA CYS A 267 12.58 -12.59 11.91
C CYS A 267 11.83 -13.91 11.80
N ALA A 268 11.96 -14.77 12.82
CA ALA A 268 11.36 -16.08 12.79
C ALA A 268 9.91 -16.10 13.29
N SER A 269 9.44 -15.01 13.88
CA SER A 269 8.07 -14.77 14.35
C SER A 269 7.08 -14.38 13.25
N THR A 270 7.54 -13.81 12.13
CA THR A 270 6.69 -13.50 10.97
C THR A 270 5.96 -14.74 10.46
N ILE A 271 4.63 -14.70 10.41
CA ILE A 271 3.81 -15.84 9.98
C ILE A 271 3.42 -15.78 8.50
N ALA A 272 3.20 -14.60 7.94
CA ALA A 272 2.87 -14.44 6.53
C ALA A 272 3.23 -13.04 6.03
N SER A 273 2.92 -12.77 4.76
CA SER A 273 3.05 -11.45 4.17
C SER A 273 1.81 -11.03 3.40
N ALA A 274 1.61 -9.72 3.30
CA ALA A 274 0.71 -9.10 2.34
C ALA A 274 1.50 -8.14 1.44
N TYR A 275 0.86 -7.62 0.39
CA TYR A 275 1.51 -6.67 -0.49
C TYR A 275 1.66 -5.30 0.19
N SER A 276 2.72 -4.59 -0.15
CA SER A 276 2.92 -3.19 0.21
C SER A 276 3.77 -2.51 -0.87
N SER A 277 4.27 -1.31 -0.57
CA SER A 277 5.25 -0.59 -1.37
C SER A 277 6.58 -1.35 -1.52
N GLY A 278 7.40 -0.95 -2.49
CA GLY A 278 8.69 -1.59 -2.74
C GLY A 278 9.78 -0.62 -3.17
N ALA A 279 10.43 -0.94 -4.28
CA ALA A 279 11.41 -0.05 -4.90
C ALA A 279 10.74 1.27 -5.34
N TYR A 280 11.55 2.28 -5.67
CA TYR A 280 11.05 3.65 -5.91
C TYR A 280 9.94 3.73 -6.98
N ASN A 281 10.01 2.87 -8.00
CA ASN A 281 9.06 2.81 -9.12
C ASN A 281 7.92 1.80 -8.91
N ASP A 282 7.91 1.06 -7.80
CA ASP A 282 6.86 0.09 -7.50
C ASP A 282 5.56 0.82 -7.18
N GLN A 283 4.44 0.24 -7.59
CA GLN A 283 3.14 0.68 -7.10
C GLN A 283 3.09 0.56 -5.58
N ARG A 284 2.39 1.51 -4.96
CA ARG A 284 2.19 1.61 -3.51
C ARG A 284 0.73 1.30 -3.20
N ILE A 285 0.33 1.45 -1.94
CA ILE A 285 -1.02 1.15 -1.51
C ILE A 285 -1.93 2.37 -1.71
N ALA A 286 -3.10 2.10 -2.30
CA ALA A 286 -4.20 3.04 -2.44
C ALA A 286 -5.14 2.93 -1.25
N SER A 287 -5.55 4.06 -0.66
CA SER A 287 -6.45 4.09 0.50
C SER A 287 -7.10 5.49 0.70
N ALA A 288 -7.92 5.62 1.74
CA ALA A 288 -8.38 6.88 2.31
C ALA A 288 -7.22 7.67 2.92
N ASP A 289 -7.37 8.98 3.07
CA ASP A 289 -6.36 9.88 3.65
C ASP A 289 -7.05 11.04 4.38
N LEU A 290 -6.32 11.75 5.26
CA LEU A 290 -6.88 12.87 6.02
C LEU A 290 -7.49 13.95 5.12
N HIS A 291 -8.38 14.74 5.72
CA HIS A 291 -9.13 15.83 5.10
C HIS A 291 -10.09 15.34 4.01
N GLY A 292 -10.65 14.14 4.18
CA GLY A 292 -11.52 13.52 3.20
C GLY A 292 -10.80 13.22 1.88
N ARG A 293 -9.47 13.03 1.87
CA ARG A 293 -8.69 12.83 0.64
C ARG A 293 -8.46 11.34 0.36
N CYS A 294 -7.86 11.04 -0.77
CA CYS A 294 -7.46 9.70 -1.13
C CYS A 294 -5.96 9.70 -1.39
N THR A 295 -5.29 8.59 -1.11
CA THR A 295 -3.86 8.41 -1.35
C THR A 295 -3.60 7.20 -2.22
N THR A 296 -2.50 7.24 -2.98
CA THR A 296 -1.90 6.07 -3.66
C THR A 296 -0.45 5.89 -3.22
N GLN A 297 -0.12 6.43 -2.04
CA GLN A 297 1.24 6.62 -1.56
C GLN A 297 1.44 6.04 -0.16
N HIS A 298 0.54 5.15 0.31
CA HIS A 298 0.74 4.47 1.58
C HIS A 298 1.78 3.33 1.41
N THR A 299 2.65 3.17 2.41
CA THR A 299 3.90 2.40 2.34
C THR A 299 4.24 1.77 3.69
N GLY A 300 5.22 0.88 3.71
CA GLY A 300 5.72 0.23 4.93
C GLY A 300 4.98 -1.08 5.25
N THR A 301 5.50 -1.84 6.21
CA THR A 301 4.80 -3.02 6.75
C THR A 301 3.47 -2.64 7.41
N SER A 302 3.34 -1.37 7.79
CA SER A 302 2.12 -0.78 8.31
C SER A 302 0.93 -0.80 7.36
N ALA A 303 1.15 -0.92 6.04
CA ALA A 303 0.09 -1.13 5.05
C ALA A 303 -0.17 -2.64 4.79
N ALA A 304 0.74 -3.54 5.14
CA ALA A 304 0.52 -4.97 4.96
C ALA A 304 -0.41 -5.54 6.05
N ALA A 305 -0.29 -5.08 7.31
CA ALA A 305 -1.11 -5.56 8.41
C ALA A 305 -2.62 -5.23 8.26
N PRO A 306 -3.04 -4.03 7.82
CA PRO A 306 -4.45 -3.73 7.54
C PRO A 306 -5.04 -4.57 6.41
N LEU A 307 -4.27 -4.85 5.34
CA LEU A 307 -4.74 -5.77 4.30
C LEU A 307 -4.99 -7.17 4.88
N ALA A 308 -4.10 -7.66 5.74
CA ALA A 308 -4.30 -8.93 6.43
C ALA A 308 -5.52 -8.90 7.35
N ALA A 309 -5.72 -7.83 8.13
CA ALA A 309 -6.88 -7.65 9.00
C ALA A 309 -8.20 -7.69 8.21
N GLY A 310 -8.23 -7.06 7.02
CA GLY A 310 -9.36 -7.17 6.09
C GLY A 310 -9.62 -8.62 5.65
N ILE A 311 -8.58 -9.36 5.27
CA ILE A 311 -8.72 -10.78 4.89
C ILE A 311 -9.23 -11.61 6.09
N PHE A 312 -8.75 -11.34 7.30
CA PHE A 312 -9.22 -12.03 8.51
C PHE A 312 -10.71 -11.76 8.75
N ALA A 313 -11.20 -10.55 8.48
CA ALA A 313 -12.62 -10.25 8.55
C ALA A 313 -13.44 -11.05 7.53
N LEU A 314 -12.96 -11.22 6.29
CA LEU A 314 -13.62 -12.09 5.29
C LEU A 314 -13.70 -13.55 5.76
N VAL A 315 -12.63 -14.04 6.38
CA VAL A 315 -12.55 -15.41 6.92
C VAL A 315 -13.48 -15.60 8.10
N LEU A 316 -13.59 -14.61 8.99
CA LEU A 316 -14.49 -14.66 10.14
C LEU A 316 -15.97 -14.52 9.74
N GLU A 317 -16.30 -13.79 8.69
CA GLU A 317 -17.66 -13.82 8.13
C GLU A 317 -18.00 -15.23 7.62
N ALA A 318 -17.06 -15.88 6.94
CA ALA A 318 -17.24 -17.23 6.42
C ALA A 318 -17.36 -18.29 7.55
N ASN A 319 -16.60 -18.12 8.64
CA ASN A 319 -16.70 -18.94 9.83
C ASN A 319 -16.46 -18.14 11.12
N PRO A 320 -17.52 -17.69 11.81
CA PRO A 320 -17.39 -16.91 13.04
C PRO A 320 -16.98 -17.74 14.26
N ASN A 321 -16.86 -19.06 14.13
CA ASN A 321 -16.49 -19.97 15.22
C ASN A 321 -14.98 -20.20 15.35
N LEU A 322 -14.18 -19.71 14.41
CA LEU A 322 -12.73 -19.82 14.47
C LEU A 322 -12.17 -19.13 15.72
N THR A 323 -11.25 -19.83 16.38
CA THR A 323 -10.43 -19.27 17.47
C THR A 323 -9.23 -18.49 16.92
N TRP A 324 -8.56 -17.73 17.79
CA TRP A 324 -7.32 -17.03 17.43
C TRP A 324 -6.22 -17.95 16.91
N ARG A 325 -6.14 -19.19 17.44
CA ARG A 325 -5.22 -20.22 16.95
C ARG A 325 -5.66 -20.80 15.62
N ASP A 326 -6.97 -21.03 15.43
CA ASP A 326 -7.48 -21.53 14.15
C ASP A 326 -7.11 -20.60 13.00
N MET A 327 -7.20 -19.29 13.20
CA MET A 327 -6.77 -18.30 12.19
C MET A 327 -5.29 -18.47 11.83
N GLN A 328 -4.40 -18.63 12.82
CA GLN A 328 -2.98 -18.86 12.56
C GLN A 328 -2.72 -20.18 11.83
N HIS A 329 -3.39 -21.28 12.22
CA HIS A 329 -3.31 -22.55 11.49
C HIS A 329 -3.77 -22.41 10.03
N ILE A 330 -4.90 -21.74 9.79
CA ILE A 330 -5.39 -21.47 8.43
C ILE A 330 -4.32 -20.72 7.62
N ILE A 331 -3.72 -19.66 8.17
CA ILE A 331 -2.65 -18.91 7.50
C ILE A 331 -1.48 -19.83 7.12
N THR A 332 -0.95 -20.62 8.05
CA THR A 332 0.17 -21.54 7.75
C THR A 332 -0.20 -22.57 6.67
N TRP A 333 -1.47 -22.98 6.64
CA TRP A 333 -2.01 -23.96 5.71
C TRP A 333 -2.28 -23.41 4.31
N THR A 334 -2.52 -22.10 4.17
CA THR A 334 -2.98 -21.52 2.89
C THR A 334 -2.05 -20.45 2.30
N ALA A 335 -1.14 -19.86 3.07
CA ALA A 335 -0.25 -18.79 2.58
C ALA A 335 0.66 -19.28 1.44
N GLU A 336 0.74 -18.55 0.34
CA GLU A 336 1.32 -19.02 -0.91
C GLU A 336 2.80 -18.69 -1.04
N TYR A 337 3.64 -19.73 -1.08
CA TYR A 337 5.09 -19.58 -1.25
C TYR A 337 5.50 -19.36 -2.72
N SER A 338 4.73 -19.92 -3.67
CA SER A 338 5.14 -20.09 -5.07
C SER A 338 5.39 -18.76 -5.79
N SER A 339 4.69 -17.70 -5.39
CA SER A 339 4.84 -16.34 -5.87
C SER A 339 6.16 -15.69 -5.43
N LEU A 340 6.66 -16.09 -4.26
CA LEU A 340 7.84 -15.53 -3.60
C LEU A 340 9.06 -16.46 -3.68
N LYS A 341 8.95 -17.60 -4.37
CA LYS A 341 9.92 -18.70 -4.33
C LYS A 341 11.34 -18.33 -4.80
N ASP A 342 11.46 -17.29 -5.63
CA ASP A 342 12.74 -16.86 -6.18
C ASP A 342 13.56 -16.01 -5.18
N ASN A 343 12.98 -15.66 -4.02
CA ASN A 343 13.69 -14.98 -2.95
C ASN A 343 14.60 -15.96 -2.16
N PRO A 344 15.77 -15.52 -1.69
CA PRO A 344 16.65 -16.37 -0.90
C PRO A 344 16.07 -16.68 0.49
N GLY A 345 16.47 -17.81 1.07
CA GLY A 345 16.18 -18.15 2.47
C GLY A 345 14.98 -19.07 2.69
N TRP A 346 14.26 -19.45 1.63
CA TRP A 346 13.22 -20.49 1.71
C TRP A 346 13.81 -21.83 2.15
N ARG A 347 13.12 -22.47 3.08
CA ARG A 347 13.45 -23.82 3.55
C ARG A 347 12.17 -24.60 3.82
N LYS A 348 12.22 -25.91 3.63
CA LYS A 348 11.11 -26.80 3.97
C LYS A 348 11.30 -27.31 5.38
N ASN A 349 10.31 -27.11 6.24
CA ASN A 349 10.36 -27.57 7.61
C ASN A 349 10.08 -29.09 7.72
N GLY A 350 10.20 -29.67 8.91
CA GLY A 350 10.03 -31.10 9.13
C GLY A 350 8.61 -31.62 8.87
N ALA A 351 7.61 -30.74 8.88
CA ALA A 351 6.21 -31.04 8.55
C ALA A 351 5.88 -30.80 7.06
N GLY A 352 6.85 -30.35 6.27
CA GLY A 352 6.69 -30.14 4.83
C GLY A 352 6.25 -28.73 4.44
N PHE A 353 6.23 -27.76 5.35
CA PHE A 353 5.91 -26.37 5.02
C PHE A 353 7.13 -25.60 4.52
N TRP A 354 6.95 -24.80 3.48
CA TRP A 354 7.92 -23.77 3.08
C TRP A 354 7.84 -22.57 4.02
N VAL A 355 8.99 -22.16 4.56
CA VAL A 355 9.11 -21.04 5.49
C VAL A 355 10.30 -20.13 5.15
N ASN A 356 10.18 -18.85 5.45
CA ASN A 356 11.19 -17.81 5.21
C ASN A 356 11.12 -16.70 6.28
N ASN A 357 12.26 -16.22 6.76
CA ASN A 357 12.31 -15.13 7.77
C ASN A 357 11.73 -13.79 7.29
N ALA A 358 11.69 -13.54 5.97
CA ALA A 358 11.07 -12.35 5.41
C ALA A 358 9.57 -12.55 5.15
N PHE A 359 9.13 -13.77 4.80
CA PHE A 359 7.79 -13.99 4.26
C PHE A 359 6.91 -14.92 5.08
N GLY A 360 7.42 -15.45 6.20
CA GLY A 360 6.78 -16.51 6.96
C GLY A 360 6.47 -17.70 6.04
N TYR A 361 5.19 -18.08 5.97
CA TYR A 361 4.69 -19.17 5.13
C TYR A 361 4.36 -18.75 3.68
N GLY A 362 4.42 -17.45 3.35
CA GLY A 362 4.11 -16.92 2.02
C GLY A 362 3.17 -15.72 2.03
N ILE A 363 2.68 -15.34 0.84
CA ILE A 363 1.68 -14.28 0.69
C ILE A 363 0.29 -14.79 1.11
N LEU A 364 -0.52 -13.97 1.77
CA LEU A 364 -1.91 -14.33 2.10
C LEU A 364 -2.74 -14.57 0.83
N ASN A 365 -3.69 -15.51 0.91
CA ASN A 365 -4.60 -15.88 -0.17
C ASN A 365 -6.03 -15.97 0.41
N ALA A 366 -6.82 -14.92 0.20
CA ALA A 366 -8.15 -14.77 0.81
C ALA A 366 -9.10 -15.90 0.38
N LYS A 367 -9.10 -16.28 -0.90
CA LYS A 367 -9.91 -17.40 -1.42
C LYS A 367 -9.61 -18.70 -0.67
N SER A 368 -8.34 -19.10 -0.63
CA SER A 368 -7.94 -20.36 0.03
C SER A 368 -8.25 -20.33 1.52
N MET A 369 -8.02 -19.20 2.20
CA MET A 369 -8.35 -19.06 3.62
C MET A 369 -9.85 -19.21 3.88
N VAL A 370 -10.69 -18.54 3.08
CA VAL A 370 -12.15 -18.63 3.19
C VAL A 370 -12.66 -20.03 2.88
N GLU A 371 -12.16 -20.67 1.82
CA GLU A 371 -12.57 -22.03 1.44
C GLU A 371 -12.25 -23.06 2.52
N VAL A 372 -11.04 -22.99 3.09
CA VAL A 372 -10.62 -23.88 4.18
C VAL A 372 -11.41 -23.58 5.46
N SER A 373 -11.73 -22.32 5.74
CA SER A 373 -12.45 -21.93 6.96
C SER A 373 -13.86 -22.51 7.07
N GLN A 374 -14.57 -22.69 5.96
CA GLN A 374 -16.00 -23.05 5.96
C GLN A 374 -16.28 -24.44 6.54
N ASN A 375 -15.33 -25.37 6.38
CA ASN A 375 -15.40 -26.71 6.93
C ASN A 375 -14.33 -26.94 8.01
N TRP A 376 -13.81 -25.86 8.60
CA TRP A 376 -12.74 -25.95 9.58
C TRP A 376 -13.22 -26.58 10.88
N VAL A 377 -12.50 -27.61 11.32
CA VAL A 377 -12.65 -28.18 12.66
C VAL A 377 -11.63 -27.51 13.57
N THR A 378 -12.12 -26.87 14.63
CA THR A 378 -11.27 -26.20 15.63
C THR A 378 -10.16 -27.10 16.11
N VAL A 379 -8.94 -26.55 16.18
CA VAL A 379 -7.75 -27.30 16.57
C VAL A 379 -7.84 -27.78 18.03
N PRO A 380 -7.15 -28.89 18.38
CA PRO A 380 -7.14 -29.42 19.75
C PRO A 380 -6.66 -28.42 20.81
N GLU A 381 -6.82 -28.80 22.07
CA GLU A 381 -6.40 -28.00 23.23
C GLU A 381 -4.90 -27.66 23.15
N LYS A 382 -4.55 -26.43 23.52
CA LYS A 382 -3.17 -25.94 23.53
C LYS A 382 -2.48 -26.33 24.83
N TYR A 383 -1.29 -26.91 24.71
CA TYR A 383 -0.40 -27.19 25.82
C TYR A 383 0.91 -26.37 25.72
N ILE A 384 1.65 -26.34 26.82
CA ILE A 384 2.98 -25.69 26.91
C ILE A 384 3.96 -26.66 27.57
N CYS A 385 5.00 -27.04 26.83
CA CYS A 385 6.09 -27.86 27.31
C CYS A 385 7.35 -26.98 27.47
N VAL A 386 7.83 -26.84 28.70
CA VAL A 386 9.05 -26.07 29.00
C VAL A 386 10.20 -27.03 29.22
N VAL A 387 11.27 -26.84 28.47
CA VAL A 387 12.47 -27.66 28.48
C VAL A 387 13.63 -26.79 28.97
N GLY A 388 14.12 -27.11 30.17
CA GLY A 388 15.30 -26.50 30.73
C GLY A 388 16.59 -27.19 30.26
N THR A 389 17.68 -26.89 30.95
CA THR A 389 19.00 -27.48 30.65
C THR A 389 19.33 -28.65 31.59
N GLU A 390 18.34 -29.13 32.34
CA GLU A 390 18.48 -30.31 33.20
C GLU A 390 18.77 -31.54 32.33
N GLY A 391 19.92 -32.17 32.56
CA GLY A 391 20.37 -33.33 31.79
C GLY A 391 21.15 -33.02 30.50
N THR A 392 21.47 -31.75 30.22
CA THR A 392 22.42 -31.38 29.16
C THR A 392 23.85 -31.39 29.71
N GLN A 393 24.86 -31.53 28.84
CA GLN A 393 26.28 -31.50 29.28
C GLN A 393 26.80 -30.09 29.58
N ILE A 394 25.94 -29.06 29.52
CA ILE A 394 26.33 -27.67 29.60
C ILE A 394 25.90 -27.10 30.95
N ASN A 395 26.88 -26.70 31.76
CA ASN A 395 26.65 -26.07 33.04
C ASN A 395 26.68 -24.54 32.89
N PHE A 396 25.58 -23.85 33.18
CA PHE A 396 25.58 -22.39 33.19
C PHE A 396 26.22 -21.84 34.49
N PRO A 397 26.86 -20.66 34.45
CA PRO A 397 27.03 -19.76 33.30
C PRO A 397 28.09 -20.23 32.30
N GLN A 398 27.90 -19.90 31.02
CA GLN A 398 28.84 -20.19 29.92
C GLN A 398 29.42 -18.91 29.36
N THR A 399 30.75 -18.81 29.29
CA THR A 399 31.43 -17.66 28.70
C THR A 399 31.45 -17.77 27.18
N LEU A 400 31.08 -16.69 26.49
CA LEU A 400 31.24 -16.53 25.05
C LEU A 400 32.28 -15.42 24.81
N ARG A 401 33.37 -15.74 24.09
CA ARG A 401 34.39 -14.75 23.71
C ARG A 401 34.25 -14.35 22.25
N SER A 402 34.90 -13.26 21.90
CA SER A 402 35.00 -12.76 20.52
C SER A 402 35.34 -13.84 19.50
N GLY A 403 34.61 -13.83 18.38
CA GLY A 403 34.73 -14.81 17.29
C GLY A 403 34.38 -16.26 17.65
N GLN A 404 33.97 -16.57 18.89
CA GLN A 404 33.56 -17.91 19.29
C GLN A 404 32.09 -18.17 18.98
N GLU A 405 31.75 -19.45 19.03
CA GLU A 405 30.40 -19.97 18.91
C GLU A 405 30.14 -20.93 20.06
N LEU A 406 28.98 -20.81 20.70
CA LEU A 406 28.48 -21.76 21.69
C LEU A 406 27.25 -22.46 21.12
N GLU A 407 27.24 -23.79 21.18
CA GLU A 407 26.08 -24.62 20.85
C GLU A 407 25.49 -25.21 22.13
N ILE A 408 24.20 -25.00 22.35
CA ILE A 408 23.43 -25.49 23.48
C ILE A 408 22.44 -26.53 22.99
N ASP A 409 22.67 -27.79 23.36
CA ASP A 409 21.78 -28.91 23.05
C ASP A 409 20.71 -29.06 24.14
N LEU A 410 19.44 -28.97 23.76
CA LEU A 410 18.27 -29.12 24.63
C LEU A 410 17.52 -30.39 24.21
N GLN A 411 17.60 -31.42 25.06
CA GLN A 411 16.93 -32.71 24.84
C GLN A 411 15.49 -32.65 25.35
N THR A 412 14.53 -33.08 24.54
CA THR A 412 13.13 -33.13 24.96
C THR A 412 12.40 -34.33 24.37
N THR A 413 11.43 -34.83 25.12
CA THR A 413 10.46 -35.82 24.65
C THR A 413 9.15 -35.18 24.19
N GLY A 414 9.06 -33.84 24.21
CA GLY A 414 7.77 -33.13 24.05
C GLY A 414 6.87 -33.28 25.28
N CYS A 415 7.46 -33.40 26.48
CA CYS A 415 6.73 -33.65 27.74
C CYS A 415 5.87 -34.94 27.70
N LYS A 416 6.33 -35.95 26.95
CA LYS A 416 5.61 -37.22 26.77
C LYS A 416 5.20 -37.86 28.09
N GLY A 417 3.92 -38.24 28.20
CA GLY A 417 3.34 -38.88 29.39
C GLY A 417 2.94 -37.91 30.51
N GLN A 418 3.15 -36.60 30.33
CA GLN A 418 2.71 -35.57 31.27
C GLN A 418 1.40 -34.93 30.80
N SER A 419 0.76 -34.11 31.65
CA SER A 419 -0.48 -33.40 31.32
C SER A 419 -0.30 -32.31 30.27
N ASN A 420 0.93 -31.89 30.00
CA ASN A 420 1.31 -30.87 29.02
C ASN A 420 2.10 -31.46 27.83
N GLU A 421 1.83 -32.73 27.50
CA GLU A 421 2.42 -33.40 26.34
C GLU A 421 2.08 -32.67 25.03
N ILE A 422 3.08 -32.50 24.17
CA ILE A 422 2.93 -31.91 22.83
C ILE A 422 3.53 -32.88 21.82
N ASN A 423 2.78 -33.16 20.75
CA ASN A 423 3.23 -33.97 19.62
C ASN A 423 3.29 -33.18 18.31
N PHE A 424 2.56 -32.06 18.21
CA PHE A 424 2.51 -31.19 17.04
C PHE A 424 2.70 -29.73 17.46
N ILE A 425 3.77 -29.11 16.97
CA ILE A 425 4.18 -27.76 17.34
C ILE A 425 3.29 -26.69 16.68
N GLU A 426 3.03 -25.61 17.41
CA GLU A 426 2.52 -24.34 16.89
C GLU A 426 3.64 -23.29 16.96
N HIS A 427 3.89 -22.73 18.15
CA HIS A 427 4.95 -21.76 18.40
C HIS A 427 6.12 -22.40 19.16
N VAL A 428 7.32 -21.90 18.91
CA VAL A 428 8.51 -22.20 19.70
C VAL A 428 9.12 -20.90 20.20
N GLN A 429 9.45 -20.82 21.48
CA GLN A 429 10.24 -19.72 22.04
C GLN A 429 11.55 -20.24 22.60
N ILE A 430 12.64 -19.52 22.35
CA ILE A 430 13.92 -19.71 23.04
C ILE A 430 14.13 -18.52 23.98
N GLU A 431 14.02 -18.78 25.28
CA GLU A 431 14.28 -17.78 26.30
C GLU A 431 15.76 -17.78 26.66
N LEU A 432 16.42 -16.63 26.48
CA LEU A 432 17.84 -16.45 26.80
C LEU A 432 18.03 -15.35 27.84
N ASP A 433 18.83 -15.67 28.87
CA ASP A 433 19.40 -14.68 29.79
C ASP A 433 20.90 -14.66 29.56
N MET A 434 21.41 -13.57 28.99
CA MET A 434 22.82 -13.41 28.64
C MET A 434 23.25 -11.95 28.65
N GLU A 435 24.51 -11.73 29.01
CA GLU A 435 25.19 -10.43 28.90
C GLU A 435 26.23 -10.50 27.79
N TYR A 436 26.42 -9.41 27.07
CA TYR A 436 27.45 -9.34 26.03
C TYR A 436 27.92 -7.89 25.86
N THR A 437 29.22 -7.66 25.67
CA THR A 437 29.80 -6.31 25.57
C THR A 437 29.32 -5.50 24.37
N LYS A 438 28.78 -6.16 23.34
CA LYS A 438 28.16 -5.53 22.17
C LYS A 438 27.09 -6.44 21.58
N ARG A 439 25.84 -6.26 22.01
CA ARG A 439 24.72 -7.13 21.67
C ARG A 439 24.51 -7.33 20.16
N GLY A 440 24.70 -6.29 19.36
CA GLY A 440 24.51 -6.33 17.90
C GLY A 440 25.44 -7.25 17.13
N ASP A 441 26.59 -7.63 17.72
CA ASP A 441 27.54 -8.53 17.06
C ASP A 441 27.12 -10.01 17.18
N LEU A 442 26.05 -10.31 17.95
CA LEU A 442 25.54 -11.66 18.14
C LEU A 442 24.65 -12.11 16.97
N ALA A 443 24.79 -13.37 16.59
CA ALA A 443 23.81 -14.09 15.78
C ALA A 443 23.35 -15.35 16.52
N ILE A 444 22.04 -15.63 16.44
CA ILE A 444 21.40 -16.76 17.13
C ILE A 444 20.66 -17.62 16.12
N ASN A 445 20.98 -18.91 16.10
CA ASN A 445 20.27 -19.90 15.30
C ASN A 445 19.63 -20.95 16.20
N LEU A 446 18.42 -21.35 15.84
CA LEU A 446 17.70 -22.48 16.46
C LEU A 446 17.58 -23.60 15.43
N THR A 447 18.02 -24.81 15.78
CA THR A 447 17.79 -26.01 14.97
C THR A 447 16.77 -26.89 15.66
N SER A 448 15.69 -27.22 14.95
CA SER A 448 14.63 -28.08 15.48
C SER A 448 15.09 -29.53 15.65
N ALA A 449 14.33 -30.32 16.43
CA ALA A 449 14.57 -31.75 16.58
C ALA A 449 14.52 -32.52 15.25
N MET A 450 13.80 -31.99 14.24
CA MET A 450 13.75 -32.55 12.89
C MET A 450 14.86 -32.04 11.96
N GLY A 451 15.80 -31.25 12.48
CA GLY A 451 17.02 -30.82 11.78
C GLY A 451 16.90 -29.50 11.00
N VAL A 452 15.78 -28.77 11.15
CA VAL A 452 15.55 -27.52 10.41
C VAL A 452 16.21 -26.37 11.16
N ARG A 453 17.19 -25.72 10.52
CA ARG A 453 17.87 -24.55 11.07
C ARG A 453 17.13 -23.26 10.71
N THR A 454 16.81 -22.48 11.72
CA THR A 454 16.18 -21.17 11.63
C THR A 454 17.09 -20.09 12.21
N MET A 455 17.30 -19.02 11.45
CA MET A 455 17.91 -17.80 11.99
C MET A 455 16.88 -17.13 12.89
N ILE A 456 17.24 -16.90 14.15
CA ILE A 456 16.40 -16.22 15.13
C ILE A 456 16.82 -14.76 15.19
N LEU A 457 18.08 -14.53 15.51
CA LEU A 457 18.68 -13.20 15.53
C LEU A 457 19.80 -13.13 14.50
N GLN A 458 19.73 -12.13 13.62
CA GLN A 458 20.84 -11.74 12.75
C GLN A 458 21.69 -10.66 13.41
N GLU A 459 22.93 -10.47 12.92
CA GLU A 459 23.77 -9.34 13.32
C GLU A 459 23.00 -8.03 13.12
N ARG A 460 23.00 -7.16 14.15
CA ARG A 460 22.40 -5.82 14.12
C ARG A 460 23.51 -4.78 14.26
N PRO A 461 24.09 -4.27 13.15
CA PRO A 461 25.34 -3.52 13.18
C PRO A 461 25.31 -2.24 14.02
N LEU A 462 24.11 -1.67 14.19
CA LEU A 462 23.89 -0.44 14.93
C LEU A 462 23.71 -0.65 16.44
N ASP A 463 23.42 -1.88 16.88
CA ASP A 463 23.21 -2.23 18.28
C ASP A 463 24.55 -2.37 19.02
N SER A 464 24.88 -1.34 19.80
CA SER A 464 26.07 -1.30 20.65
C SER A 464 25.76 -1.50 22.14
N SER A 465 24.53 -1.93 22.48
CA SER A 465 24.12 -2.13 23.87
C SER A 465 24.98 -3.21 24.56
N LYS A 466 25.21 -3.00 25.86
CA LYS A 466 25.89 -3.93 26.77
C LYS A 466 24.92 -4.74 27.62
N ASP A 467 23.62 -4.47 27.52
CA ASP A 467 22.60 -5.05 28.38
C ASP A 467 22.37 -6.53 28.04
N GLY A 468 22.75 -6.95 26.84
CA GLY A 468 22.49 -8.30 26.35
C GLY A 468 20.99 -8.57 26.25
N PHE A 469 20.59 -9.78 26.63
CA PHE A 469 19.20 -10.23 26.62
C PHE A 469 18.82 -10.71 28.02
N HIS A 470 17.76 -10.14 28.62
CA HIS A 470 17.32 -10.48 29.97
C HIS A 470 16.06 -11.34 29.94
N LYS A 471 16.23 -12.67 29.99
CA LYS A 471 15.14 -13.65 29.84
C LYS A 471 14.27 -13.33 28.61
N TRP A 472 14.91 -12.88 27.53
CA TRP A 472 14.25 -12.48 26.30
C TRP A 472 13.78 -13.72 25.57
N LYS A 473 12.51 -13.73 25.15
CA LYS A 473 11.89 -14.85 24.45
C LYS A 473 11.88 -14.56 22.97
N PHE A 474 12.87 -15.06 22.26
CA PHE A 474 12.80 -15.06 20.80
C PHE A 474 11.79 -16.11 20.35
N MET A 475 10.92 -15.77 19.40
CA MET A 475 9.82 -16.63 18.96
C MET A 475 10.05 -17.12 17.53
N SER A 476 9.62 -18.34 17.23
CA SER A 476 9.57 -18.86 15.88
C SER A 476 8.31 -19.64 15.60
N VAL A 477 7.73 -19.38 14.42
CA VAL A 477 6.66 -20.19 13.82
C VAL A 477 7.18 -21.19 12.79
N HIS A 478 8.49 -21.27 12.53
CA HIS A 478 9.04 -22.06 11.42
C HIS A 478 8.98 -23.58 11.61
N SER A 479 8.79 -24.05 12.84
CA SER A 479 8.65 -25.47 13.16
C SER A 479 7.19 -25.89 13.35
N TRP A 480 6.22 -25.11 12.89
CA TRP A 480 4.79 -25.46 12.96
C TRP A 480 4.53 -26.82 12.31
N GLY A 481 3.75 -27.65 13.00
CA GLY A 481 3.42 -29.02 12.62
C GLY A 481 4.53 -30.06 12.85
N GLU A 482 5.76 -29.64 13.20
CA GLU A 482 6.84 -30.59 13.49
C GLU A 482 6.59 -31.36 14.79
N LYS A 483 7.28 -32.49 14.93
CA LYS A 483 7.34 -33.24 16.19
C LYS A 483 8.40 -32.63 17.11
N PRO A 484 8.10 -32.36 18.38
CA PRO A 484 9.05 -31.70 19.28
C PRO A 484 10.14 -32.62 19.83
N ALA A 485 9.90 -33.94 19.85
CA ALA A 485 10.80 -34.89 20.48
C ALA A 485 12.14 -35.03 19.73
N GLY A 486 13.24 -34.92 20.47
CA GLY A 486 14.61 -35.02 19.98
C GLY A 486 15.51 -33.91 20.53
N THR A 487 16.62 -33.67 19.84
CA THR A 487 17.62 -32.66 20.21
C THR A 487 17.33 -31.33 19.51
N TRP A 488 17.06 -30.28 20.29
CA TRP A 488 17.06 -28.91 19.79
C TRP A 488 18.43 -28.28 20.00
N LYS A 489 18.89 -27.47 19.05
CA LYS A 489 20.22 -26.84 19.14
C LYS A 489 20.11 -25.33 19.06
N VAL A 490 20.57 -24.63 20.09
CA VAL A 490 20.66 -23.17 20.11
C VAL A 490 22.11 -22.79 19.91
N LYS A 491 22.41 -22.08 18.84
CA LYS A 491 23.76 -21.68 18.45
C LYS A 491 23.88 -20.17 18.55
N VAL A 492 24.67 -19.72 19.52
CA VAL A 492 24.96 -18.30 19.77
C VAL A 492 26.39 -18.02 19.34
N ARG A 493 26.57 -17.08 18.43
CA ARG A 493 27.87 -16.78 17.82
C ARG A 493 28.15 -15.28 17.85
N ASP A 494 29.39 -14.92 18.14
CA ASP A 494 29.90 -13.59 17.81
C ASP A 494 30.32 -13.56 16.34
N MET A 495 29.69 -12.68 15.56
CA MET A 495 29.96 -12.50 14.14
C MET A 495 31.19 -11.63 13.89
N LYS A 496 31.69 -10.93 14.90
CA LYS A 496 32.88 -10.08 14.86
C LYS A 496 34.01 -10.64 15.75
N GLY A 497 35.23 -10.33 15.34
CA GLY A 497 36.47 -10.71 16.05
C GLY A 497 37.08 -9.57 16.87
N THR A 498 36.32 -8.51 17.15
CA THR A 498 36.73 -7.39 18.01
C THR A 498 36.55 -7.79 19.47
N ASP A 499 37.40 -7.35 20.41
CA ASP A 499 37.51 -7.71 21.85
C ASP A 499 36.19 -7.74 22.66
N ASN A 500 35.26 -8.59 22.25
CA ASN A 500 33.95 -8.81 22.83
C ASN A 500 34.00 -9.99 23.78
N THR A 501 33.21 -9.91 24.83
CA THR A 501 33.02 -11.02 25.75
C THR A 501 31.65 -10.93 26.38
N GLY A 502 31.15 -12.08 26.81
CA GLY A 502 29.94 -12.11 27.60
C GLY A 502 29.69 -13.47 28.19
N THR A 503 28.52 -13.60 28.81
CA THR A 503 28.15 -14.77 29.57
C THR A 503 26.69 -15.09 29.32
N ILE A 504 26.42 -16.32 28.88
CA ILE A 504 25.08 -16.88 28.84
C ILE A 504 24.80 -17.46 30.23
N LYS A 505 23.72 -16.99 30.87
CA LYS A 505 23.31 -17.37 32.24
C LYS A 505 22.27 -18.48 32.24
N SER A 506 21.37 -18.50 31.25
CA SER A 506 20.41 -19.60 31.08
C SER A 506 19.82 -19.62 29.67
N ALA A 507 19.37 -20.81 29.27
CA ALA A 507 18.58 -21.02 28.05
C ALA A 507 17.40 -21.95 28.36
N ARG A 508 16.19 -21.60 27.90
CA ARG A 508 14.98 -22.44 28.04
C ARG A 508 14.20 -22.51 26.73
N LEU A 509 13.90 -23.73 26.28
CA LEU A 509 13.04 -23.95 25.13
C LEU A 509 11.59 -24.08 25.61
N ILE A 510 10.69 -23.27 25.06
CA ILE A 510 9.26 -23.26 25.38
C ILE A 510 8.53 -23.66 24.11
N ILE A 511 7.84 -24.80 24.14
CA ILE A 511 7.11 -25.35 23.00
C ILE A 511 5.62 -25.19 23.27
N HIS A 512 4.91 -24.62 22.30
CA HIS A 512 3.47 -24.51 22.29
C HIS A 512 2.91 -25.44 21.22
N GLY A 513 1.76 -26.06 21.46
CA GLY A 513 1.15 -26.92 20.46
C GLY A 513 0.08 -27.83 21.02
N THR A 514 -0.17 -28.92 20.29
CA THR A 514 -1.25 -29.87 20.56
C THR A 514 -0.70 -31.27 20.80
N LYS A 515 -1.42 -32.04 21.60
CA LYS A 515 -1.13 -33.46 21.81
C LYS A 515 -1.71 -34.30 20.67
N GLU A 516 -2.97 -34.03 20.32
CA GLU A 516 -3.69 -34.67 19.23
C GLU A 516 -3.32 -34.01 17.89
N ILE A 517 -3.37 -34.78 16.81
CA ILE A 517 -3.15 -34.26 15.47
C ILE A 517 -4.31 -33.31 15.08
N PRO A 518 -4.02 -32.09 14.57
CA PRO A 518 -5.07 -31.24 14.03
C PRO A 518 -5.78 -31.89 12.83
N HIS A 519 -7.11 -31.75 12.77
CA HIS A 519 -7.95 -32.44 11.78
C HIS A 519 -7.56 -32.12 10.32
N HIS A 520 -7.28 -30.85 10.02
CA HIS A 520 -6.90 -30.40 8.68
C HIS A 520 -5.63 -31.08 8.15
N VAL A 521 -4.74 -31.54 9.05
CA VAL A 521 -3.54 -32.30 8.68
C VAL A 521 -3.90 -33.74 8.28
N THR A 522 -4.90 -34.34 8.94
CA THR A 522 -5.32 -35.72 8.63
C THR A 522 -6.07 -35.83 7.30
N GLU A 523 -6.94 -34.87 6.99
CA GLU A 523 -7.75 -34.89 5.76
C GLU A 523 -6.90 -34.77 4.48
N SER A 524 -5.75 -34.09 4.56
CA SER A 524 -4.86 -33.91 3.41
C SER A 524 -3.85 -35.04 3.22
N GLY A 525 -3.97 -36.14 3.96
CA GLY A 525 -2.97 -37.22 3.94
C GLY A 525 -1.67 -36.87 4.66
N GLY A 526 -1.70 -35.91 5.59
CA GLY A 526 -0.58 -35.59 6.48
C GLY A 526 0.36 -34.50 5.98
N GLN A 527 0.12 -33.91 4.80
CA GLN A 527 0.95 -32.84 4.25
C GLN A 527 0.13 -31.79 3.50
N ARG A 528 0.62 -30.56 3.49
CA ARG A 528 0.09 -29.49 2.65
C ARG A 528 0.47 -29.73 1.18
N VAL A 529 -0.52 -29.65 0.29
CA VAL A 529 -0.31 -29.70 -1.16
C VAL A 529 -0.15 -28.29 -1.69
N TYR A 530 0.98 -28.01 -2.36
CA TYR A 530 1.28 -26.70 -2.92
C TYR A 530 0.88 -26.60 -4.39
N ASN A 531 0.39 -25.42 -4.79
CA ASN A 531 0.08 -25.11 -6.19
C ASN A 531 1.20 -24.28 -6.84
N ASP A 532 2.14 -24.94 -7.49
CA ASP A 532 3.28 -24.27 -8.16
C ASP A 532 2.90 -23.43 -9.38
N GLU A 533 1.64 -23.46 -9.81
CA GLU A 533 1.11 -22.68 -10.93
C GLU A 533 0.26 -21.47 -10.50
N TYR A 534 0.09 -21.26 -9.19
CA TYR A 534 -0.78 -20.25 -8.58
C TYR A 534 -0.76 -18.86 -9.27
N ASN A 535 0.43 -18.29 -9.52
CA ASN A 535 0.58 -16.94 -10.10
C ASN A 535 1.02 -16.91 -11.57
N LYS A 536 1.04 -18.07 -12.26
CA LYS A 536 1.43 -18.08 -13.68
C LYS A 536 0.30 -17.45 -14.51
N VAL A 537 0.64 -16.38 -15.22
CA VAL A 537 -0.21 -15.87 -16.31
C VAL A 537 -0.28 -16.99 -17.35
N LYS A 538 -1.42 -17.68 -17.43
CA LYS A 538 -1.66 -18.66 -18.51
C LYS A 538 -1.60 -17.90 -19.83
N ASP A 539 -0.56 -18.12 -20.64
CA ASP A 539 -0.50 -17.54 -21.98
C ASP A 539 -1.64 -18.16 -22.79
N GLU A 540 -2.70 -17.38 -23.02
CA GLU A 540 -3.84 -17.82 -23.84
C GLU A 540 -3.40 -18.33 -25.22
N ARG A 541 -2.23 -17.89 -25.73
CA ARG A 541 -1.66 -18.42 -26.97
C ARG A 541 -1.20 -19.87 -26.82
N ASP A 542 -0.65 -20.26 -25.69
CA ASP A 542 -0.21 -21.64 -25.45
C ASP A 542 -1.39 -22.59 -25.24
N GLU A 543 -2.46 -22.15 -24.59
CA GLU A 543 -3.71 -22.93 -24.52
C GLU A 543 -4.39 -23.02 -25.89
N ARG A 544 -4.51 -21.92 -26.64
CA ARG A 544 -5.04 -21.96 -28.01
C ARG A 544 -4.18 -22.85 -28.91
N ARG A 545 -2.86 -22.88 -28.71
CA ARG A 545 -1.93 -23.74 -29.45
C ARG A 545 -2.06 -25.20 -29.05
N LYS A 546 -2.18 -25.52 -27.75
CA LYS A 546 -2.44 -26.88 -27.26
C LYS A 546 -3.80 -27.40 -27.68
N ASN A 547 -4.83 -26.56 -27.63
CA ASN A 547 -6.20 -26.86 -28.06
C ASN A 547 -6.28 -27.00 -29.59
N ALA A 548 -5.54 -26.18 -30.35
CA ALA A 548 -5.41 -26.33 -31.79
C ALA A 548 -4.71 -27.64 -32.16
N VAL A 549 -3.63 -28.01 -31.46
CA VAL A 549 -2.94 -29.29 -31.66
C VAL A 549 -3.83 -30.48 -31.29
N HIS A 550 -4.61 -30.39 -30.21
CA HIS A 550 -5.58 -31.43 -29.84
C HIS A 550 -6.72 -31.55 -30.84
N LEU A 551 -7.24 -30.42 -31.34
CA LEU A 551 -8.30 -30.38 -32.34
C LEU A 551 -7.81 -30.90 -33.69
N GLU A 552 -6.58 -30.55 -34.10
CA GLU A 552 -5.95 -31.03 -35.33
C GLU A 552 -5.72 -32.55 -35.26
N LYS A 553 -5.27 -33.07 -34.11
CA LYS A 553 -5.15 -34.52 -33.87
C LYS A 553 -6.51 -35.23 -33.88
N PHE A 554 -7.52 -34.66 -33.23
CA PHE A 554 -8.88 -35.20 -33.22
C PHE A 554 -9.51 -35.23 -34.62
N ILE A 555 -9.28 -34.18 -35.43
CA ILE A 555 -9.74 -34.14 -36.82
C ILE A 555 -8.99 -35.15 -37.68
N GLN A 556 -7.67 -35.30 -37.53
CA GLN A 556 -6.90 -36.31 -38.25
C GLN A 556 -7.35 -37.74 -37.93
N ASP A 557 -7.57 -38.05 -36.66
CA ASP A 557 -8.05 -39.38 -36.24
C ASP A 557 -9.44 -39.68 -36.81
N ARG A 558 -10.36 -38.69 -36.81
CA ARG A 558 -11.72 -38.85 -37.36
C ARG A 558 -11.74 -38.96 -38.89
N VAL A 559 -10.92 -38.17 -39.58
CA VAL A 559 -10.80 -38.21 -41.05
C VAL A 559 -10.16 -39.53 -41.48
N SER A 560 -9.20 -40.06 -40.73
CA SER A 560 -8.59 -41.36 -41.02
C SER A 560 -9.60 -42.51 -40.89
N VAL A 561 -10.43 -42.51 -39.85
CA VAL A 561 -11.51 -43.51 -39.67
C VAL A 561 -12.57 -43.40 -40.77
N MET A 562 -12.94 -42.17 -41.18
CA MET A 562 -13.86 -41.97 -42.31
C MET A 562 -13.28 -42.47 -43.65
N PHE A 563 -11.99 -42.26 -43.90
CA PHE A 563 -11.33 -42.74 -45.11
C PHE A 563 -11.26 -44.27 -45.16
N GLU A 564 -11.02 -44.93 -44.02
CA GLU A 564 -11.06 -46.40 -43.94
C GLU A 564 -12.46 -46.95 -44.23
N MET A 565 -13.52 -46.34 -43.67
CA MET A 565 -14.90 -46.77 -43.93
C MET A 565 -15.31 -46.60 -45.40
N VAL A 566 -14.96 -45.47 -46.04
CA VAL A 566 -15.29 -45.22 -47.45
C VAL A 566 -14.48 -46.13 -48.40
N SER A 567 -13.25 -46.49 -48.04
CA SER A 567 -12.40 -47.37 -48.85
C SER A 567 -12.91 -48.81 -48.88
N VAL A 568 -13.50 -49.29 -47.79
CA VAL A 568 -14.08 -50.64 -47.69
C VAL A 568 -15.35 -50.76 -48.54
N ASP A 569 -16.20 -49.73 -48.56
CA ASP A 569 -17.46 -49.74 -49.32
C ASP A 569 -17.26 -49.53 -50.84
N LEU A 570 -16.26 -48.74 -51.26
CA LEU A 570 -15.95 -48.58 -52.69
C LEU A 570 -15.32 -49.86 -53.29
N GLY A 571 -14.53 -50.60 -52.51
CA GLY A 571 -13.93 -51.87 -52.92
C GLY A 571 -14.98 -52.95 -53.20
N TRP A 572 -16.05 -52.98 -52.41
CA TRP A 572 -17.18 -53.89 -52.62
C TRP A 572 -17.98 -53.56 -53.88
N MET A 573 -18.22 -52.28 -54.17
CA MET A 573 -18.96 -51.84 -55.35
C MET A 573 -18.20 -52.03 -56.67
N ILE A 574 -16.89 -51.78 -56.71
CA ILE A 574 -16.08 -51.92 -57.93
C ILE A 574 -15.98 -53.40 -58.37
N THR A 575 -16.09 -54.34 -57.43
CA THR A 575 -16.04 -55.79 -57.71
C THR A 575 -17.33 -56.29 -58.38
N LYS A 576 -18.48 -55.62 -58.18
CA LYS A 576 -19.76 -55.99 -58.81
C LYS A 576 -20.02 -55.34 -60.18
N VAL A 577 -19.38 -54.23 -60.51
CA VAL A 577 -19.61 -53.50 -61.78
C VAL A 577 -18.75 -54.04 -62.95
N LYS A 578 -17.81 -54.96 -62.70
CA LYS A 578 -16.95 -55.57 -63.73
C LYS A 578 -17.51 -56.80 -64.46
N ARG A 579 -18.77 -57.18 -64.28
CA ARG A 579 -19.43 -58.19 -65.13
C ARG A 579 -20.51 -57.49 -65.96
N GLY A 580 -20.22 -57.36 -67.25
CA GLY A 580 -20.86 -56.43 -68.20
C GLY A 580 -22.36 -56.65 -68.48
N PRO A 581 -22.94 -55.74 -69.27
CA PRO A 581 -24.38 -55.58 -69.46
C PRO A 581 -24.90 -56.56 -70.50
N ASN A 582 -25.72 -57.55 -70.09
CA ASN A 582 -26.62 -58.31 -70.97
C ASN A 582 -27.54 -59.24 -70.16
N VAL A 583 -28.36 -58.70 -69.26
CA VAL A 583 -29.61 -59.37 -68.84
C VAL A 583 -30.59 -58.27 -68.42
N ILE A 584 -31.68 -58.15 -69.17
CA ILE A 584 -33.06 -57.76 -68.79
C ILE A 584 -33.73 -57.30 -70.10
N ILE A 585 -33.85 -58.24 -71.03
CA ILE A 585 -35.01 -58.39 -71.90
C ILE A 585 -35.58 -59.76 -71.50
N ASN A 586 -36.90 -59.83 -71.30
CA ASN A 586 -37.71 -61.00 -70.88
C ASN A 586 -38.10 -61.11 -69.39
N VAL A 587 -38.65 -60.06 -68.79
CA VAL A 587 -39.67 -60.22 -67.73
C VAL A 587 -40.80 -59.18 -67.92
N LEU A 588 -41.47 -59.27 -69.07
CA LEU A 588 -42.84 -58.79 -69.27
C LEU A 588 -43.58 -59.90 -70.02
N GLU A 589 -43.89 -60.98 -69.30
CA GLU A 589 -45.00 -61.91 -69.57
C GLU A 589 -44.92 -63.09 -68.57
N SER A 590 -45.30 -62.82 -67.32
CA SER A 590 -45.90 -63.74 -66.34
C SER A 590 -45.73 -63.16 -64.93
N GLY A 591 -46.86 -63.06 -64.21
CA GLY A 591 -47.01 -62.23 -63.03
C GLY A 591 -46.21 -62.65 -61.80
N GLY A 592 -45.69 -61.64 -61.11
CA GLY A 592 -45.22 -61.68 -59.72
C GLY A 592 -45.37 -60.28 -59.11
N SER A 593 -45.94 -60.20 -57.90
CA SER A 593 -46.23 -58.97 -57.15
C SER A 593 -44.98 -58.09 -56.97
N LEU A 594 -45.06 -56.84 -57.43
CA LEU A 594 -43.95 -55.89 -57.58
C LEU A 594 -44.14 -54.67 -56.65
N THR A 595 -44.49 -54.89 -55.38
CA THR A 595 -44.80 -53.79 -54.45
C THR A 595 -43.72 -53.47 -53.43
N GLN A 596 -42.76 -54.38 -53.16
CA GLN A 596 -41.74 -54.16 -52.12
C GLN A 596 -40.42 -53.57 -52.67
N ASP A 597 -39.96 -54.01 -53.83
CA ASP A 597 -38.71 -53.52 -54.43
C ASP A 597 -38.82 -52.07 -54.95
N THR A 598 -40.00 -51.67 -55.44
CA THR A 598 -40.23 -50.30 -55.92
C THR A 598 -40.26 -49.28 -54.78
N GLN A 599 -40.71 -49.67 -53.58
CA GLN A 599 -40.68 -48.82 -52.39
C GLN A 599 -39.25 -48.63 -51.86
N MET A 600 -38.44 -49.69 -51.83
CA MET A 600 -37.04 -49.60 -51.39
C MET A 600 -36.18 -48.79 -52.37
N LEU A 601 -36.42 -48.93 -53.68
CA LEU A 601 -35.73 -48.10 -54.68
C LEU A 601 -36.11 -46.62 -54.56
N THR A 602 -37.39 -46.32 -54.30
CA THR A 602 -37.87 -44.93 -54.12
C THR A 602 -37.31 -44.30 -52.84
N PHE A 603 -37.22 -45.08 -51.75
CA PHE A 603 -36.59 -44.66 -50.51
C PHE A 603 -35.10 -44.33 -50.69
N LEU A 604 -34.35 -45.23 -51.35
CA LEU A 604 -32.92 -45.01 -51.63
C LEU A 604 -32.70 -43.83 -52.59
N LEU A 605 -33.60 -43.61 -53.56
CA LEU A 605 -33.52 -42.44 -54.45
C LEU A 605 -33.75 -41.14 -53.68
N ASN A 606 -34.70 -41.12 -52.76
CA ASN A 606 -34.97 -39.95 -51.91
C ASN A 606 -33.81 -39.66 -50.96
N GLU A 607 -33.24 -40.68 -50.32
CA GLU A 607 -32.05 -40.54 -49.48
C GLU A 607 -30.85 -40.03 -50.28
N MET A 608 -30.57 -40.61 -51.46
CA MET A 608 -29.51 -40.10 -52.33
C MET A 608 -29.74 -38.66 -52.80
N THR A 609 -31.00 -38.25 -52.97
CA THR A 609 -31.35 -36.87 -53.34
C THR A 609 -31.16 -35.92 -52.16
N ASN A 610 -31.48 -36.35 -50.94
CA ASN A 610 -31.22 -35.60 -49.71
C ASN A 610 -29.70 -35.42 -49.50
N TYR A 611 -28.92 -36.50 -49.58
CA TYR A 611 -27.46 -36.42 -49.48
C TYR A 611 -26.84 -35.55 -50.57
N ARG A 612 -27.38 -35.59 -51.80
CA ARG A 612 -26.92 -34.70 -52.87
C ARG A 612 -27.18 -33.24 -52.55
N THR A 613 -28.32 -32.93 -51.94
CA THR A 613 -28.70 -31.58 -51.54
C THR A 613 -27.79 -31.09 -50.40
N GLU A 614 -27.52 -31.96 -49.43
CA GLU A 614 -26.63 -31.67 -48.30
C GLU A 614 -25.16 -31.49 -48.74
N ILE A 615 -24.66 -32.33 -49.66
CA ILE A 615 -23.33 -32.17 -50.28
C ILE A 615 -23.24 -30.86 -51.06
N ASN A 616 -24.31 -30.45 -51.75
CA ASN A 616 -24.33 -29.18 -52.47
C ASN A 616 -24.36 -27.98 -51.51
N SER A 617 -25.06 -28.09 -50.38
CA SER A 617 -25.03 -27.10 -49.29
C SER A 617 -23.62 -26.99 -48.71
N LEU A 618 -23.00 -28.13 -48.37
CA LEU A 618 -21.63 -28.17 -47.84
C LEU A 618 -20.60 -27.61 -48.83
N LYS A 619 -20.77 -27.84 -50.14
CA LYS A 619 -19.93 -27.21 -51.16
C LYS A 619 -20.12 -25.69 -51.23
N ALA A 620 -21.34 -25.20 -51.03
CA ALA A 620 -21.61 -23.77 -50.95
C ALA A 620 -20.97 -23.17 -49.70
N ASP A 621 -21.09 -23.83 -48.55
CA ASP A 621 -20.48 -23.41 -47.29
C ASP A 621 -18.95 -23.43 -47.39
N LEU A 622 -18.35 -24.45 -48.00
CA LEU A 622 -16.91 -24.53 -48.23
C LEU A 622 -16.41 -23.39 -49.13
N LYS A 623 -17.23 -22.98 -50.12
CA LYS A 623 -16.94 -21.84 -50.99
C LYS A 623 -17.00 -20.52 -50.22
N THR A 624 -18.00 -20.34 -49.35
CA THR A 624 -18.12 -19.18 -48.46
C THR A 624 -16.94 -19.12 -47.49
N LEU A 625 -16.58 -20.25 -46.86
CA LEU A 625 -15.41 -20.34 -45.99
C LEU A 625 -14.11 -20.00 -46.75
N GLY A 626 -13.98 -20.44 -47.99
CA GLY A 626 -12.85 -20.09 -48.86
C GLY A 626 -12.74 -18.58 -49.13
N LEU A 627 -13.89 -17.91 -49.31
CA LEU A 627 -13.96 -16.46 -49.46
C LEU A 627 -13.63 -15.73 -48.14
N ASP A 628 -14.15 -16.21 -47.02
CA ASP A 628 -13.85 -15.64 -45.70
C ASP A 628 -12.37 -15.80 -45.34
N ILE A 629 -11.77 -16.95 -45.64
CA ILE A 629 -10.32 -17.17 -45.47
C ILE A 629 -9.52 -16.25 -46.37
N ALA A 630 -9.96 -16.00 -47.60
CA ALA A 630 -9.29 -15.05 -48.50
C ALA A 630 -9.38 -13.63 -47.94
N THR A 631 -10.56 -13.19 -47.48
CA THR A 631 -10.76 -11.89 -46.85
C THR A 631 -9.92 -11.75 -45.58
N LEU A 632 -9.90 -12.76 -44.71
CA LEU A 632 -9.07 -12.77 -43.50
C LEU A 632 -7.58 -12.74 -43.82
N LYS A 633 -7.12 -13.41 -44.88
CA LYS A 633 -5.73 -13.30 -45.33
C LYS A 633 -5.38 -11.89 -45.79
N THR A 634 -6.28 -11.23 -46.53
CA THR A 634 -6.10 -9.83 -46.95
C THR A 634 -6.10 -8.88 -45.75
N THR A 635 -7.03 -9.04 -44.80
CA THR A 635 -7.07 -8.25 -43.57
C THR A 635 -5.83 -8.48 -42.72
N ASN A 636 -5.37 -9.73 -42.57
CA ASN A 636 -4.17 -10.06 -41.83
C ASN A 636 -2.91 -9.48 -42.50
N ALA A 637 -2.82 -9.48 -43.83
CA ALA A 637 -1.74 -8.82 -44.54
C ALA A 637 -1.74 -7.30 -44.28
N GLY A 638 -2.92 -6.66 -44.26
CA GLY A 638 -3.07 -5.25 -43.89
C GLY A 638 -2.66 -4.96 -42.44
N LEU A 639 -3.05 -5.83 -41.50
CA LEU A 639 -2.67 -5.71 -40.09
C LEU A 639 -1.18 -5.94 -39.86
N VAL A 640 -0.55 -6.87 -40.59
CA VAL A 640 0.91 -7.09 -40.57
C VAL A 640 1.63 -5.84 -41.10
N GLN A 641 1.12 -5.20 -42.14
CA GLN A 641 1.68 -3.96 -42.68
C GLN A 641 1.51 -2.79 -41.72
N GLN A 642 0.36 -2.67 -41.04
CA GLN A 642 0.14 -1.70 -39.97
C GLN A 642 1.04 -1.96 -38.77
N ASN A 643 1.23 -3.21 -38.36
CA ASN A 643 2.16 -3.56 -37.27
C ASN A 643 3.60 -3.24 -37.63
N ALA A 644 4.02 -3.44 -38.89
CA ALA A 644 5.35 -3.03 -39.34
C ALA A 644 5.53 -1.50 -39.28
N LEU A 645 4.50 -0.74 -39.67
CA LEU A 645 4.51 0.72 -39.59
C LEU A 645 4.50 1.21 -38.13
N LEU A 646 3.72 0.56 -37.27
CA LEU A 646 3.64 0.85 -35.84
C LEU A 646 4.96 0.52 -35.14
N ASN A 647 5.57 -0.63 -35.45
CA ASN A 647 6.89 -0.99 -34.93
C ASN A 647 7.99 -0.02 -35.37
N THR A 648 7.93 0.47 -36.61
CA THR A 648 8.85 1.51 -37.09
C THR A 648 8.62 2.83 -36.34
N THR A 649 7.36 3.17 -36.07
CA THR A 649 6.98 4.36 -35.30
C THR A 649 7.44 4.25 -33.83
N VAL A 650 7.23 3.09 -33.20
CA VAL A 650 7.66 2.79 -31.82
C VAL A 650 9.18 2.79 -31.72
N ALA A 651 9.90 2.24 -32.70
CA ALA A 651 11.36 2.31 -32.75
C ALA A 651 11.83 3.77 -32.84
N GLY A 652 11.20 4.59 -33.70
CA GLY A 652 11.51 6.01 -33.81
C GLY A 652 11.19 6.81 -32.52
N LEU A 653 10.09 6.49 -31.85
CA LEU A 653 9.73 7.08 -30.55
C LEU A 653 10.70 6.64 -29.46
N LYS A 654 11.14 5.38 -29.46
CA LYS A 654 12.14 4.85 -28.51
C LYS A 654 13.48 5.54 -28.68
N THR A 655 13.96 5.71 -29.91
CA THR A 655 15.19 6.48 -30.19
C THR A 655 15.05 7.95 -29.77
N LYS A 656 13.87 8.57 -29.96
CA LYS A 656 13.61 9.92 -29.44
C LYS A 656 13.59 9.96 -27.92
N ASN A 657 13.04 8.94 -27.26
CA ASN A 657 12.99 8.85 -25.81
C ASN A 657 14.39 8.65 -25.22
N GLU A 658 15.21 7.77 -25.81
CA GLU A 658 16.62 7.59 -25.44
C GLU A 658 17.43 8.88 -25.65
N HIS A 659 17.11 9.66 -26.70
CA HIS A 659 17.74 10.96 -26.92
C HIS A 659 17.31 12.00 -25.87
N LEU A 660 16.02 12.05 -25.54
CA LEU A 660 15.47 12.92 -24.49
C LEU A 660 15.99 12.54 -23.10
N GLU A 661 16.12 11.26 -22.81
CA GLU A 661 16.72 10.74 -21.57
C GLU A 661 18.20 11.12 -21.48
N LYS A 662 18.96 10.98 -22.57
CA LYS A 662 20.36 11.46 -22.60
C LYS A 662 20.45 12.98 -22.41
N GLN A 663 19.54 13.75 -23.00
CA GLN A 663 19.48 15.20 -22.80
C GLN A 663 19.12 15.54 -21.35
N LEU A 664 18.16 14.82 -20.75
CA LEU A 664 17.74 15.00 -19.37
C LEU A 664 18.88 14.63 -18.41
N MET A 665 19.57 13.52 -18.62
CA MET A 665 20.71 13.10 -17.79
C MET A 665 21.90 14.06 -17.93
N ASN A 666 22.17 14.59 -19.12
CA ASN A 666 23.16 15.65 -19.30
C ASN A 666 22.73 16.94 -18.58
N ASN A 667 21.45 17.29 -18.60
CA ASN A 667 20.94 18.46 -17.88
C ASN A 667 20.98 18.25 -16.36
N ILE A 668 20.68 17.05 -15.86
CA ILE A 668 20.79 16.68 -14.44
C ILE A 668 22.24 16.75 -14.01
N SER A 669 23.17 16.14 -14.75
CA SER A 669 24.60 16.19 -14.42
C SER A 669 25.15 17.62 -14.43
N ARG A 670 24.64 18.48 -15.32
CA ARG A 670 24.96 19.91 -15.34
C ARG A 670 24.36 20.64 -14.13
N LEU A 671 23.11 20.34 -13.78
CA LEU A 671 22.44 20.87 -12.59
C LEU A 671 23.13 20.41 -11.30
N GLU A 672 23.62 19.18 -11.22
CA GLU A 672 24.39 18.66 -10.09
C GLU A 672 25.75 19.39 -9.97
N SER A 673 26.43 19.63 -11.10
CA SER A 673 27.64 20.46 -11.13
C SER A 673 27.36 21.91 -10.74
N ASP A 674 26.23 22.46 -11.16
CA ASP A 674 25.77 23.81 -10.81
C ASP A 674 25.39 23.86 -9.31
N ILE A 675 24.75 22.82 -8.76
CA ILE A 675 24.42 22.68 -7.33
C ILE A 675 25.69 22.61 -6.48
N VAL A 676 26.72 21.85 -6.90
CA VAL A 676 28.02 21.80 -6.21
C VAL A 676 28.77 23.14 -6.28
N THR A 677 28.53 23.93 -7.33
CA THR A 677 29.08 25.29 -7.48
C THR A 677 28.30 26.32 -6.66
N VAL A 678 26.98 26.12 -6.51
CA VAL A 678 26.07 26.87 -5.65
C VAL A 678 26.36 26.60 -4.16
N ASP A 679 26.60 25.34 -3.77
CA ASP A 679 26.97 24.92 -2.41
C ASP A 679 28.26 25.59 -1.91
N LYS A 680 29.20 25.84 -2.83
CA LYS A 680 30.45 26.60 -2.55
C LYS A 680 30.28 28.12 -2.51
N SER A 681 29.15 28.66 -2.98
CA SER A 681 28.91 30.10 -3.11
C SER A 681 27.73 30.64 -2.27
N THR A 682 27.13 29.79 -1.43
CA THR A 682 26.01 30.06 -0.49
C THR A 682 26.33 31.04 0.66
N ASN A 683 27.36 31.87 0.55
CA ASN A 683 27.67 32.93 1.52
C ASN A 683 27.34 34.36 1.02
N THR A 684 26.63 34.51 -0.10
CA THR A 684 26.36 35.82 -0.75
C THR A 684 24.97 35.88 -1.42
N SER A 685 23.92 35.44 -0.71
CA SER A 685 22.70 34.92 -1.36
C SER A 685 21.53 35.88 -1.64
N VAL A 686 21.50 37.13 -1.19
CA VAL A 686 20.21 37.88 -1.24
C VAL A 686 20.01 38.72 -2.50
N LEU A 687 21.06 39.29 -3.10
CA LEU A 687 20.93 40.15 -4.28
C LEU A 687 20.80 39.39 -5.62
N PHE A 688 21.23 38.13 -5.67
CA PHE A 688 21.22 37.34 -6.91
C PHE A 688 19.87 36.68 -7.18
N ILE A 689 19.10 36.34 -6.14
CA ILE A 689 17.76 35.75 -6.26
C ILE A 689 16.80 36.71 -6.97
N GLN A 690 16.94 38.02 -6.73
CA GLN A 690 16.10 39.04 -7.37
C GLN A 690 16.43 39.23 -8.86
N PHE A 691 17.66 38.91 -9.29
CA PHE A 691 18.10 38.97 -10.68
C PHE A 691 17.72 37.71 -11.49
N GLU A 692 17.84 36.53 -10.87
CA GLU A 692 17.45 35.26 -11.50
C GLU A 692 15.94 35.10 -11.66
N LEU A 693 15.13 35.64 -10.74
CA LEU A 693 13.67 35.64 -10.87
C LEU A 693 13.19 36.46 -12.08
N GLN A 694 13.84 37.61 -12.35
CA GLN A 694 13.56 38.44 -13.54
C GLN A 694 14.01 37.77 -14.85
N LEU A 695 15.10 37.02 -14.82
CA LEU A 695 15.58 36.24 -15.96
C LEU A 695 14.66 35.05 -16.27
N PHE A 696 14.12 34.41 -15.24
CA PHE A 696 13.16 33.32 -15.38
C PHE A 696 11.83 33.80 -15.97
N GLN A 697 11.28 34.93 -15.49
CA GLN A 697 10.08 35.55 -16.08
C GLN A 697 10.23 35.85 -17.57
N LYS A 698 11.37 36.45 -17.98
CA LYS A 698 11.63 36.75 -19.40
C LYS A 698 11.74 35.51 -20.28
N ARG A 699 12.32 34.42 -19.78
CA ARG A 699 12.45 33.16 -20.54
C ARG A 699 11.10 32.44 -20.68
N PHE A 700 10.25 32.56 -19.68
CA PHE A 700 8.91 31.97 -19.71
C PHE A 700 7.97 32.73 -20.67
N GLU A 701 8.02 34.07 -20.69
CA GLU A 701 7.31 34.90 -21.68
C GLU A 701 7.75 34.59 -23.14
N GLY A 702 9.05 34.35 -23.35
CA GLY A 702 9.57 33.92 -24.66
C GLY A 702 9.02 32.56 -25.11
N SER A 703 8.85 31.63 -24.17
CA SER A 703 8.29 30.30 -24.45
C SER A 703 6.80 30.35 -24.77
N LEU A 704 6.03 31.20 -24.06
CA LEU A 704 4.62 31.48 -24.36
C LEU A 704 4.42 32.10 -25.76
N LYS A 705 5.33 32.99 -26.18
CA LYS A 705 5.28 33.63 -27.50
C LYS A 705 5.53 32.62 -28.64
N ASN A 706 6.43 31.65 -28.43
CA ASN A 706 6.67 30.57 -29.39
C ASN A 706 5.46 29.64 -29.53
N VAL A 707 4.83 29.26 -28.41
CA VAL A 707 3.61 28.45 -28.44
C VAL A 707 2.47 29.19 -29.15
N SER A 708 2.35 30.51 -28.94
CA SER A 708 1.37 31.33 -29.67
C SER A 708 1.64 31.39 -31.18
N LEU A 709 2.90 31.43 -31.61
CA LEU A 709 3.28 31.41 -33.03
C LEU A 709 3.00 30.06 -33.69
N GLU A 710 3.18 28.97 -32.95
CA GLU A 710 2.94 27.61 -33.42
C GLU A 710 1.44 27.31 -33.56
N VAL A 711 0.63 27.83 -32.64
CA VAL A 711 -0.84 27.84 -32.78
C VAL A 711 -1.29 28.65 -33.99
N GLU A 712 -0.67 29.81 -34.25
CA GLU A 712 -1.00 30.65 -35.42
C GLU A 712 -0.59 29.97 -36.75
N TYR A 713 0.51 29.23 -36.75
CA TYR A 713 0.97 28.42 -37.88
C TYR A 713 0.01 27.24 -38.17
N LEU A 714 -0.45 26.54 -37.14
CA LEU A 714 -1.42 25.47 -37.26
C LEU A 714 -2.79 25.97 -37.74
N LYS A 715 -3.22 27.17 -37.31
CA LYS A 715 -4.42 27.84 -37.87
C LYS A 715 -4.28 28.14 -39.36
N ARG A 716 -3.09 28.55 -39.83
CA ARG A 716 -2.83 28.79 -41.27
C ARG A 716 -2.82 27.50 -42.09
N LEU A 717 -2.23 26.42 -41.56
CA LEU A 717 -2.28 25.09 -42.20
C LEU A 717 -3.72 24.56 -42.30
N PHE A 718 -4.53 24.78 -41.27
CA PHE A 718 -5.95 24.43 -41.26
C PHE A 718 -6.76 25.22 -42.31
N ASN A 719 -6.55 26.55 -42.40
CA ASN A 719 -7.22 27.39 -43.41
C ASN A 719 -6.81 27.05 -44.86
N ASN A 720 -5.58 26.56 -45.07
CA ASN A 720 -5.15 26.04 -46.37
C ASN A 720 -5.79 24.68 -46.69
N ALA A 721 -5.94 23.80 -45.69
CA ALA A 721 -6.62 22.50 -45.86
C ALA A 721 -8.12 22.64 -46.18
N THR A 722 -8.78 23.71 -45.75
CA THR A 722 -10.18 24.00 -46.10
C THR A 722 -10.38 24.55 -47.52
N ASN A 723 -9.32 25.05 -48.19
CA ASN A 723 -9.42 25.64 -49.53
C ASN A 723 -9.04 24.68 -50.67
N THR A 724 -8.53 23.50 -50.37
CA THR A 724 -8.23 22.46 -51.37
C THR A 724 -8.95 21.16 -51.02
N HIS A 725 -9.90 20.78 -51.87
CA HIS A 725 -10.75 19.57 -51.85
C HIS A 725 -12.13 19.73 -51.20
N ALA A 726 -13.00 20.38 -51.97
CA ALA A 726 -14.41 20.00 -52.02
C ALA A 726 -14.54 18.60 -52.66
N GLY A 727 -14.95 17.59 -51.89
CA GLY A 727 -15.35 16.30 -52.45
C GLY A 727 -15.20 15.08 -51.54
N CYS A 728 -16.27 14.79 -50.78
CA CYS A 728 -16.68 13.48 -50.23
C CYS A 728 -16.12 13.02 -48.85
N CYS A 729 -17.06 12.93 -47.89
CA CYS A 729 -17.09 12.16 -46.63
C CYS A 729 -16.05 12.41 -45.51
N THR A 730 -16.46 13.13 -44.45
CA THR A 730 -16.68 12.64 -43.05
C THR A 730 -16.82 13.82 -42.06
N SER A 731 -18.00 13.95 -41.44
CA SER A 731 -18.36 15.02 -40.49
C SER A 731 -18.25 14.62 -39.01
N ALA A 732 -17.28 13.78 -38.64
CA ALA A 732 -17.05 13.38 -37.24
C ALA A 732 -15.66 13.80 -36.71
N HIS A 733 -14.63 13.75 -37.54
CA HIS A 733 -13.27 14.10 -37.13
C HIS A 733 -13.08 15.62 -36.93
N ALA A 734 -13.70 16.46 -37.76
CA ALA A 734 -13.61 17.92 -37.62
C ALA A 734 -14.30 18.47 -36.35
N ILE A 735 -15.33 17.78 -35.86
CA ILE A 735 -16.07 18.20 -34.65
C ILE A 735 -15.34 17.77 -33.37
N ALA A 736 -14.73 16.58 -33.36
CA ALA A 736 -13.89 16.11 -32.25
C ALA A 736 -12.61 16.97 -32.08
N SER A 737 -12.00 17.38 -33.20
CA SER A 737 -10.87 18.31 -33.18
C SER A 737 -11.27 19.70 -32.68
N ASN A 738 -12.47 20.19 -33.01
CA ASN A 738 -12.99 21.48 -32.52
C ASN A 738 -13.18 21.51 -31.00
N LYS A 739 -13.69 20.42 -30.41
CA LYS A 739 -13.88 20.30 -28.96
C LYS A 739 -12.54 20.21 -28.22
N SER A 740 -11.60 19.44 -28.76
CA SER A 740 -10.26 19.33 -28.17
C SER A 740 -9.48 20.66 -28.25
N LEU A 741 -9.68 21.45 -29.30
CA LEU A 741 -9.03 22.76 -29.46
C LEU A 741 -9.64 23.81 -28.52
N SER A 742 -10.97 23.83 -28.36
CA SER A 742 -11.63 24.71 -27.39
C SER A 742 -11.24 24.37 -25.96
N ASP A 743 -11.12 23.08 -25.63
CA ASP A 743 -10.70 22.62 -24.30
C ASP A 743 -9.23 22.94 -24.01
N LEU A 744 -8.39 23.03 -25.05
CA LEU A 744 -7.00 23.46 -24.90
C LEU A 744 -6.91 24.97 -24.66
N VAL A 745 -7.69 25.77 -25.40
CA VAL A 745 -7.76 27.23 -25.22
C VAL A 745 -8.28 27.59 -23.83
N VAL A 746 -9.30 26.88 -23.34
CA VAL A 746 -9.83 27.07 -21.98
C VAL A 746 -8.77 26.69 -20.93
N ARG A 747 -8.04 25.59 -21.12
CA ARG A 747 -6.96 25.18 -20.21
C ARG A 747 -5.80 26.18 -20.18
N VAL A 748 -5.41 26.74 -21.33
CA VAL A 748 -4.38 27.79 -21.40
C VAL A 748 -4.84 29.07 -20.69
N ASN A 749 -6.09 29.48 -20.87
CA ASN A 749 -6.65 30.65 -20.18
C ASN A 749 -6.75 30.43 -18.65
N ASN A 750 -7.13 29.22 -18.23
CA ASN A 750 -7.17 28.87 -16.81
C ASN A 750 -5.77 28.85 -16.19
N LEU A 751 -4.78 28.30 -16.89
CA LEU A 751 -3.37 28.33 -16.44
C LEU A 751 -2.83 29.76 -16.34
N GLN A 752 -3.19 30.64 -17.28
CA GLN A 752 -2.82 32.06 -17.22
C GLN A 752 -3.46 32.76 -16.00
N SER A 753 -4.71 32.43 -15.68
CA SER A 753 -5.41 32.96 -14.50
C SER A 753 -4.78 32.44 -13.20
N THR A 754 -4.50 31.14 -13.12
CA THR A 754 -3.81 30.54 -11.97
C THR A 754 -2.43 31.16 -11.78
N LEU A 755 -1.65 31.36 -12.85
CA LEU A 755 -0.33 31.99 -12.77
C LEU A 755 -0.40 33.42 -12.23
N ASN A 756 -1.39 34.22 -12.65
CA ASN A 756 -1.58 35.58 -12.15
C ASN A 756 -1.97 35.59 -10.66
N MET A 757 -2.81 34.64 -10.22
CA MET A 757 -3.18 34.48 -8.81
C MET A 757 -2.00 34.02 -7.94
N THR A 758 -1.19 33.09 -8.46
CA THR A 758 0.01 32.60 -7.77
C THR A 758 1.09 33.69 -7.68
N SER A 759 1.29 34.49 -8.75
CA SER A 759 2.19 35.65 -8.71
C SER A 759 1.76 36.64 -7.63
N THR A 760 0.46 36.93 -7.54
CA THR A 760 -0.10 37.82 -6.51
C THR A 760 0.09 37.26 -5.10
N SER A 761 -0.05 35.94 -4.94
CA SER A 761 0.13 35.26 -3.65
C SER A 761 1.59 35.22 -3.22
N VAL A 762 2.52 35.06 -4.17
CA VAL A 762 3.97 35.12 -3.93
C VAL A 762 4.39 36.54 -3.55
N ASP A 763 3.85 37.57 -4.21
CA ASP A 763 4.10 38.97 -3.84
C ASP A 763 3.60 39.29 -2.42
N GLN A 764 2.49 38.65 -1.99
CA GLN A 764 1.97 38.74 -0.62
C GLN A 764 2.83 38.00 0.42
N ILE A 765 3.39 36.84 0.06
CA ILE A 765 4.29 36.07 0.94
C ILE A 765 5.63 36.79 1.13
N VAL A 766 6.17 37.39 0.06
CA VAL A 766 7.39 38.22 0.13
C VAL A 766 7.19 39.48 0.96
N ALA A 767 5.96 40.01 1.02
CA ALA A 767 5.63 41.14 1.88
C ALA A 767 5.60 40.77 3.39
N GLN A 768 5.43 39.50 3.74
CA GLN A 768 5.26 39.03 5.13
C GLN A 768 6.57 38.62 5.82
N SER A 769 7.65 38.31 5.09
CA SER A 769 8.91 37.78 5.66
C SER A 769 10.03 38.81 5.90
N LYS A 770 9.70 40.07 6.19
CA LYS A 770 10.75 41.07 6.51
C LYS A 770 11.19 40.95 7.96
N ASP A 771 12.48 40.66 8.17
CA ASP A 771 13.15 40.84 9.46
C ASP A 771 13.06 42.31 9.89
N VAL A 772 12.73 42.53 11.17
CA VAL A 772 12.60 43.88 11.73
C VAL A 772 13.33 43.92 13.07
N ALA A 773 14.35 44.78 13.16
CA ALA A 773 15.08 44.99 14.39
C ALA A 773 15.74 46.39 14.40
N PHE A 774 15.72 47.06 15.55
CA PHE A 774 16.48 48.29 15.74
C PHE A 774 17.14 48.34 17.13
N SER A 775 18.26 49.04 17.20
CA SER A 775 18.92 49.46 18.44
C SER A 775 19.42 50.90 18.24
N VAL A 776 19.04 51.78 19.16
CA VAL A 776 19.34 53.21 19.13
C VAL A 776 19.76 53.72 20.49
N MET A 777 20.63 54.73 20.51
CA MET A 777 21.21 55.30 21.73
C MET A 777 20.94 56.79 21.88
N GLY A 778 20.90 57.24 23.13
CA GLY A 778 20.73 58.64 23.51
C GLY A 778 21.97 59.47 23.13
N ALA A 779 21.77 60.76 22.93
CA ALA A 779 22.86 61.74 22.74
C ALA A 779 22.83 62.77 23.88
N SER A 780 24.00 63.21 24.33
CA SER A 780 24.13 64.25 25.36
C SER A 780 23.40 65.53 24.92
N GLY A 781 22.42 65.98 25.71
CA GLY A 781 21.62 67.18 25.41
C GLY A 781 20.47 66.96 24.43
N SER A 782 19.95 65.74 24.31
CA SER A 782 18.77 65.44 23.50
C SER A 782 17.55 66.26 23.97
N GLN A 783 16.89 66.95 23.03
CA GLN A 783 15.80 67.88 23.34
C GLN A 783 14.53 67.13 23.75
N PHE A 784 13.96 67.51 24.89
CA PHE A 784 12.63 67.08 25.32
C PHE A 784 11.58 67.66 24.39
N GLN A 785 10.88 66.79 23.66
CA GLN A 785 9.65 67.17 23.00
C GLN A 785 8.46 66.61 23.78
N LEU A 786 7.39 67.40 23.92
CA LEU A 786 6.11 66.97 24.51
C LEU A 786 5.54 65.69 23.86
N SER A 787 6.02 65.36 22.66
CA SER A 787 5.65 64.24 21.81
C SER A 787 6.37 62.91 22.11
N GLY A 788 7.49 62.88 22.84
CA GLY A 788 8.25 61.64 23.15
C GLY A 788 9.77 61.84 23.20
N ILE A 789 10.50 60.76 23.51
CA ILE A 789 11.97 60.75 23.57
C ILE A 789 12.55 60.39 22.19
N VAL A 790 13.54 61.13 21.72
CA VAL A 790 14.22 60.88 20.45
C VAL A 790 15.62 60.36 20.70
N PHE A 791 15.92 59.15 20.23
CA PHE A 791 17.26 58.56 20.21
C PHE A 791 17.84 58.75 18.80
N PRO A 792 18.68 59.78 18.57
CA PRO A 792 19.13 60.14 17.23
C PRO A 792 20.25 59.24 16.71
N LYS A 793 20.98 58.56 17.61
CA LYS A 793 22.11 57.70 17.24
C LYS A 793 21.61 56.29 16.97
N VAL A 794 21.56 55.91 15.70
CA VAL A 794 21.10 54.59 15.26
C VAL A 794 22.29 53.61 15.17
N THR A 795 22.24 52.53 15.93
CA THR A 795 23.21 51.43 15.85
C THR A 795 22.75 50.37 14.85
N THR A 796 21.46 50.06 14.84
CA THR A 796 20.84 49.10 13.92
C THR A 796 19.40 49.53 13.62
N ASN A 797 18.94 49.34 12.37
CA ASN A 797 17.56 49.62 11.95
C ASN A 797 17.16 48.75 10.74
N VAL A 798 17.25 47.44 10.94
CA VAL A 798 16.83 46.42 9.96
C VAL A 798 15.31 46.54 9.75
N GLY A 799 14.90 46.62 8.50
CA GLY A 799 13.51 46.88 8.12
C GLY A 799 13.11 48.36 8.11
N GLY A 800 14.02 49.29 8.48
CA GLY A 800 13.80 50.74 8.39
C GLY A 800 12.64 51.27 9.26
N ALA A 801 12.28 50.51 10.30
CA ALA A 801 11.06 50.74 11.07
C ALA A 801 11.19 51.86 12.11
N TYR A 802 12.41 52.22 12.54
CA TYR A 802 12.63 53.31 13.49
C TYR A 802 13.06 54.61 12.80
N ASN A 803 12.44 55.73 13.18
CA ASN A 803 12.75 57.06 12.65
C ASN A 803 13.53 57.88 13.69
N SER A 804 14.81 58.12 13.43
CA SER A 804 15.73 58.81 14.36
C SER A 804 15.50 60.31 14.50
N SER A 805 14.71 60.93 13.64
CA SER A 805 14.31 62.34 13.77
C SER A 805 13.08 62.52 14.65
N THR A 806 12.26 61.47 14.82
CA THR A 806 10.98 61.54 15.55
C THR A 806 10.92 60.66 16.80
N GLY A 807 11.82 59.67 16.93
CA GLY A 807 11.82 58.73 18.04
C GLY A 807 10.77 57.60 17.92
N ILE A 808 10.16 57.45 16.74
CA ILE A 808 9.01 56.55 16.53
C ILE A 808 9.44 55.31 15.77
N PHE A 809 9.09 54.14 16.30
CA PHE A 809 9.05 52.88 15.58
C PHE A 809 7.67 52.72 14.90
N THR A 810 7.63 52.36 13.63
CA THR A 810 6.40 52.02 12.89
C THR A 810 6.50 50.58 12.38
N ALA A 811 5.58 49.71 12.79
CA ALA A 811 5.59 48.30 12.42
C ALA A 811 5.43 48.12 10.90
N PRO A 812 6.43 47.58 10.18
CA PRO A 812 6.35 47.42 8.73
C PRO A 812 5.66 46.10 8.33
N THR A 813 5.56 45.14 9.25
CA THR A 813 4.85 43.87 9.08
C THR A 813 4.00 43.58 10.33
N GLN A 814 2.97 42.74 10.19
CA GLN A 814 2.20 42.28 11.35
C GLN A 814 2.98 41.20 12.10
N GLY A 815 2.93 41.19 13.43
CA GLY A 815 3.50 40.12 14.24
C GLY A 815 3.73 40.51 15.70
N VAL A 816 4.47 39.66 16.42
CA VAL A 816 4.83 39.89 17.82
C VAL A 816 6.19 40.58 17.88
N TYR A 817 6.30 41.66 18.63
CA TYR A 817 7.51 42.47 18.76
C TYR A 817 7.91 42.58 20.22
N MET A 818 9.21 42.46 20.50
CA MET A 818 9.76 42.77 21.81
C MET A 818 10.51 44.09 21.75
N PHE A 819 10.20 44.99 22.67
CA PHE A 819 10.88 46.26 22.88
C PHE A 819 11.62 46.24 24.22
N SER A 820 12.79 46.85 24.27
CA SER A 820 13.61 46.98 25.46
C SER A 820 14.14 48.40 25.58
N LEU A 821 14.02 49.01 26.75
CA LEU A 821 14.60 50.31 27.07
C LEU A 821 15.52 50.15 28.28
N SER A 822 16.72 50.71 28.21
CA SER A 822 17.70 50.79 29.30
C SER A 822 18.16 52.23 29.47
N ASP A 823 18.16 52.75 30.69
CA ASP A 823 18.53 54.14 30.98
C ASP A 823 19.36 54.24 32.27
N LEU A 824 20.22 55.26 32.35
CA LEU A 824 21.17 55.53 33.43
C LEU A 824 20.84 56.87 34.10
N SER A 825 20.51 56.82 35.39
CA SER A 825 20.11 58.02 36.15
C SER A 825 21.27 59.00 36.37
N ILE A 826 21.00 60.28 36.13
CA ILE A 826 21.95 61.39 36.36
C ILE A 826 21.57 62.29 37.54
N ASN A 827 20.36 62.16 38.11
CA ASN A 827 19.82 62.98 39.20
C ASN A 827 18.95 62.14 40.16
N ASN A 828 18.74 62.61 41.39
CA ASN A 828 17.95 61.90 42.41
C ASN A 828 16.41 62.05 42.27
N ASN A 829 15.89 62.19 41.05
CA ASN A 829 14.45 62.37 40.82
C ASN A 829 13.74 61.04 40.53
N THR A 830 12.42 61.03 40.74
CA THR A 830 11.54 59.93 40.31
C THR A 830 11.29 60.02 38.81
N VAL A 831 11.45 58.92 38.08
CA VAL A 831 11.19 58.87 36.63
C VAL A 831 10.35 57.67 36.20
N ALA A 832 9.44 57.95 35.27
CA ALA A 832 8.66 56.95 34.56
C ALA A 832 8.87 57.07 33.05
N THR A 833 9.22 55.95 32.40
CA THR A 833 9.40 55.84 30.95
C THR A 833 8.38 54.88 30.33
N PRO A 834 7.12 55.31 30.11
CA PRO A 834 6.13 54.50 29.41
C PRO A 834 6.48 54.17 27.96
N PHE A 835 6.14 52.94 27.55
CA PHE A 835 5.92 52.58 26.15
C PHE A 835 4.52 53.05 25.73
N VAL A 836 4.44 53.72 24.58
CA VAL A 836 3.21 54.27 24.02
C VAL A 836 2.99 53.66 22.64
N LEU A 837 1.92 52.87 22.49
CA LEU A 837 1.45 52.30 21.23
C LEU A 837 0.27 53.12 20.70
N ASN A 838 0.41 53.72 19.52
CA ASN A 838 -0.63 54.53 18.87
C ASN A 838 -1.24 55.62 19.78
N GLY A 839 -0.43 56.18 20.68
CA GLY A 839 -0.85 57.20 21.64
C GLY A 839 -1.37 56.66 22.98
N ILE A 840 -1.52 55.35 23.13
CA ILE A 840 -1.98 54.69 24.36
C ILE A 840 -0.79 54.10 25.12
N ARG A 841 -0.73 54.34 26.44
CA ARG A 841 0.30 53.73 27.30
C ARG A 841 0.05 52.23 27.43
N VAL A 842 1.02 51.42 27.02
CA VAL A 842 0.92 49.93 27.02
C VAL A 842 1.89 49.24 27.98
N GLY A 843 2.72 50.01 28.69
CA GLY A 843 3.66 49.50 29.68
C GLY A 843 4.72 50.54 30.01
N GLY A 844 5.78 50.13 30.71
CA GLY A 844 6.99 50.93 30.94
C GLY A 844 7.52 50.86 32.37
N CYS A 845 8.67 51.47 32.60
CA CYS A 845 9.30 51.52 33.91
C CYS A 845 8.80 52.70 34.74
N THR A 846 8.79 52.56 36.06
CA THR A 846 8.72 53.69 37.00
C THR A 846 9.62 53.38 38.18
N LYS A 847 10.41 54.35 38.63
CA LYS A 847 11.26 54.17 39.82
C LYS A 847 11.44 55.47 40.59
N ASP A 848 11.26 55.36 41.91
CA ASP A 848 11.27 56.48 42.84
C ASP A 848 12.65 56.68 43.50
N ASN A 849 13.04 57.94 43.75
CA ASN A 849 14.24 58.34 44.53
C ASN A 849 15.55 57.65 44.13
N TYR A 850 16.00 57.84 42.88
CA TYR A 850 17.25 57.24 42.39
C TYR A 850 18.49 57.80 43.09
N SER A 851 19.56 56.98 43.15
CA SER A 851 20.93 57.45 43.42
C SER A 851 21.63 57.74 42.10
N VAL A 852 22.39 58.85 42.01
CA VAL A 852 23.19 59.19 40.82
C VAL A 852 24.01 57.98 40.34
N GLY A 853 23.88 57.62 39.06
CA GLY A 853 24.68 56.57 38.40
C GLY A 853 24.08 55.16 38.39
N ALA A 854 22.82 54.98 38.77
CA ALA A 854 22.20 53.65 38.75
C ALA A 854 21.37 53.41 37.45
N LEU A 855 21.43 52.17 36.95
CA LEU A 855 20.82 51.70 35.69
C LEU A 855 19.42 51.11 35.94
N PHE A 856 18.50 51.23 34.99
CA PHE A 856 17.26 50.45 34.94
C PHE A 856 16.88 50.06 33.52
N SER A 857 16.14 48.97 33.39
CA SER A 857 15.65 48.47 32.11
C SER A 857 14.21 47.95 32.21
N CYS A 858 13.43 48.10 31.15
CA CYS A 858 12.12 47.46 30.98
C CYS A 858 11.97 46.88 29.58
N GLN A 859 11.10 45.89 29.49
CA GLN A 859 10.72 45.25 28.25
C GLN A 859 9.19 45.28 28.07
N ALA A 860 8.74 45.26 26.82
CA ALA A 860 7.36 45.08 26.46
C ALA A 860 7.26 44.17 25.23
N ILE A 861 6.40 43.15 25.30
CA ILE A 861 6.06 42.31 24.15
C ILE A 861 4.69 42.76 23.66
N LEU A 862 4.61 43.21 22.41
CA LEU A 862 3.43 43.79 21.80
C LEU A 862 3.09 43.06 20.50
N VAL A 863 1.82 42.73 20.29
CA VAL A 863 1.32 42.27 18.99
C VAL A 863 0.94 43.49 18.18
N LEU A 864 1.61 43.72 17.06
CA LEU A 864 1.46 44.91 16.23
C LEU A 864 0.92 44.56 14.84
N ASN A 865 0.05 45.42 14.32
CA ASN A 865 -0.38 45.44 12.93
C ASN A 865 0.50 46.38 12.10
N VAL A 866 0.48 46.23 10.77
CA VAL A 866 1.21 47.13 9.87
C VAL A 866 0.77 48.58 10.08
N GLY A 867 1.73 49.48 10.31
CA GLY A 867 1.50 50.90 10.54
C GLY A 867 1.37 51.30 12.01
N ASP A 868 1.29 50.34 12.94
CA ASP A 868 1.25 50.63 14.36
C ASP A 868 2.55 51.30 14.84
N GLN A 869 2.41 52.35 15.65
CA GLN A 869 3.52 53.19 16.08
C GLN A 869 3.83 53.01 17.56
N VAL A 870 5.08 52.69 17.88
CA VAL A 870 5.59 52.56 19.24
C VAL A 870 6.66 53.62 19.51
N LYS A 871 6.56 54.29 20.66
CA LYS A 871 7.56 55.24 21.15
C LYS A 871 7.67 55.22 22.67
N THR A 872 8.74 55.79 23.21
CA THR A 872 8.91 56.01 24.65
C THR A 872 8.68 57.48 25.01
N LYS A 873 8.19 57.73 26.22
CA LYS A 873 7.95 59.09 26.74
C LYS A 873 8.37 59.16 28.20
N ASP A 874 8.88 60.29 28.66
CA ASP A 874 9.12 60.56 30.08
C ASP A 874 7.88 61.16 30.76
N PHE A 875 7.65 60.74 32.00
CA PHE A 875 6.62 61.28 32.88
C PHE A 875 7.26 61.57 34.24
N TYR A 876 7.38 62.87 34.56
CA TYR A 876 7.76 63.51 35.83
C TYR A 876 9.23 63.96 36.05
N ASP A 877 9.34 65.11 36.72
CA ASP A 877 10.46 66.02 37.03
C ASP A 877 11.89 65.67 36.58
N GLY A 878 12.33 66.32 35.50
CA GLY A 878 13.73 66.64 35.21
C GLY A 878 14.39 65.79 34.10
N PRO A 879 15.48 66.30 33.49
CA PRO A 879 16.15 65.59 32.41
C PRO A 879 16.88 64.34 32.94
N PHE A 880 16.57 63.16 32.38
CA PHE A 880 17.16 61.89 32.81
C PHE A 880 18.20 61.30 31.85
N HIS A 881 18.20 61.71 30.58
CA HIS A 881 18.97 61.00 29.55
C HIS A 881 20.47 61.30 29.57
N CYS A 882 21.25 60.23 29.76
CA CYS A 882 22.68 60.19 29.46
C CYS A 882 22.92 59.67 28.02
N SER A 883 24.12 59.90 27.48
CA SER A 883 24.57 59.33 26.20
C SER A 883 24.68 57.79 26.20
N THR A 884 24.37 57.14 27.33
CA THR A 884 24.41 55.70 27.56
C THR A 884 23.04 55.04 27.59
N SER A 885 21.96 55.78 27.37
CA SER A 885 20.59 55.25 27.31
C SER A 885 20.34 54.54 25.98
N GLU A 886 19.70 53.38 25.98
CA GLU A 886 19.48 52.54 24.79
C GLU A 886 18.01 52.10 24.67
N PHE A 887 17.43 52.27 23.47
CA PHE A 887 16.12 51.74 23.11
C PHE A 887 16.28 50.77 21.95
N MET A 888 15.69 49.58 22.08
CA MET A 888 15.77 48.52 21.10
C MET A 888 14.40 47.89 20.88
N GLY A 889 14.21 47.29 19.71
CA GLY A 889 13.07 46.40 19.50
C GLY A 889 13.24 45.54 18.27
N TRP A 890 12.69 44.32 18.32
CA TRP A 890 12.74 43.36 17.22
C TRP A 890 11.49 42.50 17.15
N LYS A 891 11.20 41.99 15.96
CA LYS A 891 10.13 41.01 15.73
C LYS A 891 10.60 39.65 16.27
N LEU A 892 9.75 39.00 17.06
CA LEU A 892 9.96 37.63 17.58
C LEU A 892 9.66 36.58 16.51
#